data_AF-A0A542FXC0-F1
#
_entry.id   AF-A0A542FXC0-F1
#
_cell.length_a   1.000
_cell.length_b   1.000
_cell.length_c   1.000
_cell.angle_alpha   90.00
_cell.angle_beta   90.00
_cell.angle_gamma   90.00
#
_symmetry.space_group_name_H-M   'P 1'
#
loop_
_entity.id
_entity.type
_entity.pdbx_description
1 polymer ?
#
loop_
_entity_poly.entity_id
_entity_poly.type
_entity_poly.pdbx_seq_one_letter_code
_entity_poly.pdbx_strand_id
1 'polypeptide(L)'
;MTTTSPRARVSRALIAAATAATLAGAVGIAAVPAAGAATPAVTAPATDPVGDRALLTDPLLQAPTADGASVVWFTEFSGSRHAVLVGPGVEALTTAQLAAAGRGQAFPGVTLFVASTSKLSSVAEDYQSNIDPAVRPAQSEGIVARDVWRHEGVVSGLTAGTRVPYRVVSIDGFGGIAGSGTFSVQPAVPAGTAMNIMLTSDHQAMVNTPANLAKAAETLGTIDAVFLAGDLVNIPDRASEWFDDTRGSGFFPALQGNGGRASTGGVQYAGGEIVQHAPLYPAVGNHEVQGRRDGAVSLGSSFNSPVPRDIAEQAYAVRAAEVNPTGDPAIKEKWIVDNSFSTTTYEEIFTLPSDSPGGETYYATTVGDVRLVSLYSTRIWRGTTATPDPAARTASSRYQESAASLGDPMAQGYGEHIFEAIDASSEQYAWLQDELASEAFADARYRVVMLHEGPQGLGDNVMPQFADPQRIEERNATGDLIGVRYEYPATENELLYDLQPLLEDAGVDLVHNGHSHLWNRFVSDNGVTNWLETSNTGNTYGAYHPLSGRTRPVPPAPWVAANYWAQNNPGGLEPIVPNVAPFVGTDGQPQPFVQNNDLAVFTGFDTGSGLVTTYAFNVKTPEVAPVVIDQFGIGRPASGEGIELAVTVAGESAPGELVWTVDDKSPVDLGTAEGAGDHLRAEGALAAITVTDTRSTSPAWSVTGTVDEFTSGSGEMLGGHLLGWTPQVLVPGAGAMAGAPVASGRTGGTGLSTPAVLGRAPSGHERGSTSLGADLLLEVPVDAPTGRFTATMTITALG
;
A
#
# COMPACT_ATOMS: atom_id res chain seq x y z
N MET A 1 -50.37 34.16 -6.98
CA MET A 1 -51.33 33.65 -5.98
C MET A 1 -51.01 32.18 -5.78
N THR A 2 -50.07 31.88 -4.87
CA THR A 2 -50.34 31.36 -3.50
C THR A 2 -51.00 29.98 -3.57
N THR A 3 -50.34 28.87 -3.25
CA THR A 3 -49.78 28.59 -1.92
C THR A 3 -48.67 27.53 -1.94
N THR A 4 -47.73 27.73 -1.02
CA THR A 4 -46.54 26.98 -0.67
C THR A 4 -46.82 25.77 0.22
N SER A 5 -46.05 24.70 0.09
CA SER A 5 -45.78 23.76 1.19
C SER A 5 -44.36 23.17 1.08
N PRO A 6 -43.52 23.23 2.13
CA PRO A 6 -42.16 22.69 2.11
C PRO A 6 -42.16 21.21 2.53
N ARG A 7 -41.34 20.38 1.88
CA ARG A 7 -41.05 19.01 2.33
C ARG A 7 -39.70 18.98 3.05
N ALA A 8 -39.76 18.71 4.35
CA ALA A 8 -38.63 18.42 5.21
C ALA A 8 -38.03 17.05 4.87
N ARG A 9 -36.69 16.97 4.89
CA ARG A 9 -35.92 15.73 4.87
C ARG A 9 -36.06 15.03 6.23
N VAL A 10 -36.14 13.71 6.19
CA VAL A 10 -36.42 12.82 7.32
C VAL A 10 -35.19 12.69 8.20
N SER A 11 -35.27 13.19 9.44
CA SER A 11 -34.34 12.88 10.51
C SER A 11 -34.65 11.50 11.10
N ARG A 12 -33.62 10.68 11.35
CA ARG A 12 -33.71 9.44 12.11
C ARG A 12 -34.14 9.76 13.56
N ALA A 13 -35.30 9.25 13.98
CA ALA A 13 -35.70 9.22 15.37
C ALA A 13 -36.01 7.78 15.78
N LEU A 14 -35.38 7.35 16.87
CA LEU A 14 -35.57 6.05 17.53
C LEU A 14 -37.05 5.81 17.85
N ILE A 15 -37.53 4.59 17.57
CA ILE A 15 -38.77 4.07 18.15
C ILE A 15 -38.37 3.21 19.36
N ALA A 16 -38.54 3.78 20.55
CA ALA A 16 -38.75 3.02 21.78
C ALA A 16 -40.23 3.15 22.15
N ALA A 17 -41.00 2.08 21.97
CA ALA A 17 -42.37 2.00 22.45
C ALA A 17 -42.46 0.96 23.56
N ALA A 18 -42.61 1.47 24.79
CA ALA A 18 -42.92 0.71 25.97
C ALA A 18 -44.36 0.13 25.88
N THR A 19 -44.53 -1.13 26.27
CA THR A 19 -45.82 -1.68 26.69
C THR A 19 -45.74 -2.00 28.18
N ALA A 20 -46.60 -1.33 28.95
CA ALA A 20 -46.79 -1.57 30.37
C ALA A 20 -47.63 -2.83 30.59
N ALA A 21 -47.15 -3.75 31.42
CA ALA A 21 -47.98 -4.72 32.10
C ALA A 21 -47.57 -4.79 33.58
N THR A 22 -48.48 -4.35 34.43
CA THR A 22 -48.44 -4.43 35.88
C THR A 22 -48.43 -5.87 36.37
N LEU A 23 -47.53 -6.22 37.30
CA LEU A 23 -47.84 -7.17 38.36
C LEU A 23 -47.03 -6.84 39.62
N ALA A 24 -47.72 -6.81 40.76
CA ALA A 24 -47.24 -6.43 42.07
C ALA A 24 -46.35 -7.52 42.71
N GLY A 25 -45.35 -7.09 43.49
CA GLY A 25 -44.59 -7.94 44.40
C GLY A 25 -43.71 -7.06 45.30
N ALA A 26 -43.86 -7.20 46.61
CA ALA A 26 -43.42 -6.27 47.64
C ALA A 26 -42.02 -6.56 48.23
N VAL A 27 -41.55 -5.57 49.00
CA VAL A 27 -40.60 -5.60 50.13
C VAL A 27 -39.12 -5.33 49.82
N GLY A 28 -38.57 -4.32 50.52
CA GLY A 28 -37.15 -4.27 50.86
C GLY A 28 -36.51 -2.88 50.83
N ILE A 29 -36.74 -2.06 51.87
CA ILE A 29 -36.01 -0.81 52.11
C ILE A 29 -34.57 -1.14 52.55
N ALA A 30 -33.58 -0.54 51.89
CA ALA A 30 -32.30 -0.19 52.49
C ALA A 30 -31.80 1.12 51.88
N ALA A 31 -31.58 2.12 52.73
CA ALA A 31 -31.12 3.46 52.36
C ALA A 31 -29.65 3.63 52.71
N VAL A 32 -28.80 4.09 51.77
CA VAL A 32 -27.55 4.87 52.00
C VAL A 32 -27.12 5.53 50.67
N PRO A 33 -26.23 6.55 50.67
CA PRO A 33 -26.47 7.98 50.76
C PRO A 33 -26.38 8.72 49.41
N ALA A 34 -26.76 10.00 49.40
CA ALA A 34 -26.64 10.89 48.25
C ALA A 34 -25.23 11.49 48.08
N ALA A 35 -24.90 11.76 46.81
CA ALA A 35 -23.94 12.72 46.26
C ALA A 35 -22.44 12.39 46.34
N GLY A 36 -21.95 11.73 45.28
CA GLY A 36 -20.64 12.02 44.69
C GLY A 36 -20.86 12.85 43.43
N ALA A 37 -20.11 13.94 43.27
CA ALA A 37 -20.17 14.80 42.09
C ALA A 37 -19.96 13.96 40.81
N ALA A 38 -20.93 14.03 39.89
CA ALA A 38 -20.76 13.46 38.57
C ALA A 38 -19.58 14.14 37.90
N THR A 39 -18.52 13.38 37.62
CA THR A 39 -17.56 13.70 36.56
C THR A 39 -18.38 14.08 35.32
N PRO A 40 -18.06 15.20 34.63
CA PRO A 40 -18.76 15.54 33.40
C PRO A 40 -18.62 14.35 32.47
N ALA A 41 -19.75 13.81 32.01
CA ALA A 41 -19.76 12.81 30.97
C ALA A 41 -18.95 13.39 29.80
N VAL A 42 -17.86 12.72 29.43
CA VAL A 42 -17.17 12.98 28.18
C VAL A 42 -18.23 12.78 27.09
N THR A 43 -18.70 13.89 26.53
CA THR A 43 -19.57 13.87 25.35
C THR A 43 -18.85 13.08 24.27
N ALA A 44 -19.49 12.05 23.74
CA ALA A 44 -18.96 11.32 22.60
C ALA A 44 -18.59 12.33 21.49
N PRO A 45 -17.45 12.14 20.81
CA PRO A 45 -17.03 13.05 19.75
C PRO A 45 -18.14 13.22 18.72
N ALA A 46 -18.35 14.46 18.26
CA ALA A 46 -19.28 14.73 17.18
C ALA A 46 -18.67 14.20 15.87
N THR A 47 -19.22 13.11 15.34
CA THR A 47 -18.75 12.47 14.10
C THR A 47 -19.33 13.12 12.84
N ASP A 48 -20.44 13.85 12.97
CA ASP A 48 -21.14 14.41 11.82
C ASP A 48 -20.61 15.81 11.45
N PRO A 49 -20.49 16.12 10.15
CA PRO A 49 -20.27 17.48 9.68
C PRO A 49 -21.36 18.46 10.19
N VAL A 50 -20.98 19.71 10.42
CA VAL A 50 -21.84 20.75 10.98
C VAL A 50 -21.83 22.02 10.13
N GLY A 51 -22.94 22.78 10.19
CA GLY A 51 -23.07 24.08 9.53
C GLY A 51 -24.17 24.11 8.48
N ASP A 52 -24.32 25.26 7.81
CA ASP A 52 -25.29 25.51 6.74
C ASP A 52 -24.66 25.42 5.33
N ARG A 53 -23.34 25.25 5.27
CA ARG A 53 -22.57 24.89 4.07
C ARG A 53 -22.06 23.46 4.20
N ALA A 54 -21.74 22.86 3.05
CA ALA A 54 -21.18 21.51 2.98
C ALA A 54 -19.68 21.55 2.72
N LEU A 55 -18.95 20.62 3.33
CA LEU A 55 -17.64 20.19 2.82
C LEU A 55 -17.88 19.20 1.68
N LEU A 56 -16.98 19.17 0.69
CA LEU A 56 -16.97 18.11 -0.33
C LEU A 56 -16.35 16.81 0.19
N THR A 57 -15.52 16.92 1.22
CA THR A 57 -14.81 15.80 1.86
C THR A 57 -14.74 16.05 3.36
N ASP A 58 -14.69 14.97 4.13
CA ASP A 58 -14.02 15.09 5.43
C ASP A 58 -12.54 15.44 5.22
N PRO A 59 -11.83 15.97 6.21
CA PRO A 59 -10.40 16.21 6.08
C PRO A 59 -9.63 14.90 5.90
N LEU A 60 -8.56 14.93 5.10
CA LEU A 60 -7.61 13.84 4.94
C LEU A 60 -6.19 14.28 5.35
N LEU A 61 -5.40 13.32 5.83
CA LEU A 61 -4.02 13.57 6.26
C LEU A 61 -3.01 13.32 5.13
N GLN A 62 -2.00 14.18 5.04
CA GLN A 62 -0.92 14.10 4.06
C GLN A 62 0.39 14.62 4.69
N ALA A 63 1.53 14.35 4.04
CA ALA A 63 2.84 14.93 4.35
C ALA A 63 3.18 15.06 5.86
N PRO A 64 3.19 13.96 6.64
CA PRO A 64 3.56 14.01 8.05
C PRO A 64 5.01 14.49 8.22
N THR A 65 5.24 15.36 9.21
CA THR A 65 6.55 15.87 9.64
C THR A 65 6.89 15.36 11.03
N ALA A 66 8.12 15.60 11.50
CA ALA A 66 8.57 15.16 12.82
C ALA A 66 7.67 15.64 13.99
N ASP A 67 6.95 16.73 13.82
CA ASP A 67 6.08 17.35 14.83
C ASP A 67 4.70 17.72 14.29
N GLY A 68 4.28 17.21 13.13
CA GLY A 68 3.10 17.71 12.44
C GLY A 68 2.61 16.87 11.27
N ALA A 69 1.58 17.36 10.59
CA ALA A 69 1.07 16.80 9.34
C ALA A 69 0.21 17.84 8.61
N SER A 70 0.07 17.69 7.29
CA SER A 70 -0.90 18.45 6.51
C SER A 70 -2.31 17.86 6.69
N VAL A 71 -3.28 18.73 6.94
CA VAL A 71 -4.71 18.41 6.97
C VAL A 71 -5.35 19.09 5.77
N VAL A 72 -5.86 18.30 4.83
CA VAL A 72 -6.39 18.77 3.55
C VAL A 72 -7.89 18.50 3.48
N TRP A 73 -8.67 19.43 2.93
CA TRP A 73 -10.10 19.21 2.65
C TRP A 73 -10.56 20.08 1.49
N PHE A 74 -11.77 19.77 0.98
CA PHE A 74 -12.31 20.40 -0.23
C PHE A 74 -13.68 21.03 0.00
N THR A 75 -13.97 22.12 -0.71
CA THR A 75 -15.29 22.75 -0.75
C THR A 75 -15.65 23.24 -2.15
N GLU A 76 -16.94 23.52 -2.40
CA GLU A 76 -17.41 24.14 -3.64
C GLU A 76 -17.34 25.68 -3.62
N PHE A 77 -16.71 26.27 -2.61
CA PHE A 77 -16.63 27.72 -2.46
C PHE A 77 -15.23 28.15 -2.02
N SER A 78 -14.71 29.24 -2.58
CA SER A 78 -13.37 29.72 -2.24
C SER A 78 -13.20 30.04 -0.76
N GLY A 79 -14.29 30.55 -0.15
CA GLY A 79 -14.36 30.95 1.24
C GLY A 79 -13.59 32.22 1.56
N SER A 80 -13.69 32.64 2.82
CA SER A 80 -12.98 33.80 3.39
C SER A 80 -12.01 33.39 4.50
N ARG A 81 -12.28 32.27 5.19
CA ARG A 81 -11.40 31.69 6.22
C ARG A 81 -11.52 30.18 6.24
N HIS A 82 -10.37 29.53 6.40
CA HIS A 82 -10.20 28.08 6.47
C HIS A 82 -9.20 27.79 7.59
N ALA A 83 -9.54 26.89 8.50
CA ALA A 83 -8.68 26.57 9.63
C ALA A 83 -8.82 25.13 10.08
N VAL A 84 -7.69 24.59 10.56
CA VAL A 84 -7.61 23.36 11.35
C VAL A 84 -7.55 23.75 12.81
N LEU A 85 -8.39 23.11 13.62
CA LEU A 85 -8.44 23.28 15.07
C LEU A 85 -7.99 21.97 15.69
N VAL A 86 -6.96 22.02 16.55
CA VAL A 86 -6.30 20.83 17.10
C VAL A 86 -6.24 20.91 18.62
N GLY A 87 -6.44 19.79 19.30
CA GLY A 87 -6.29 19.65 20.75
C GLY A 87 -7.56 19.14 21.44
N PRO A 88 -7.45 18.69 22.70
CA PRO A 88 -8.55 18.01 23.40
C PRO A 88 -9.81 18.86 23.58
N GLY A 89 -9.73 20.19 23.43
CA GLY A 89 -10.88 21.08 23.53
C GLY A 89 -11.79 21.08 22.30
N VAL A 90 -11.36 20.55 21.15
CA VAL A 90 -12.08 20.68 19.88
C VAL A 90 -13.40 19.91 19.84
N GLU A 91 -13.46 18.77 20.55
CA GLU A 91 -14.63 17.90 20.65
C GLU A 91 -15.82 18.61 21.32
N ALA A 92 -15.54 19.49 22.28
CA ALA A 92 -16.55 20.20 23.05
C ALA A 92 -17.11 21.44 22.32
N LEU A 93 -16.55 21.82 21.17
CA LEU A 93 -16.98 23.01 20.45
C LEU A 93 -18.33 22.78 19.75
N THR A 94 -19.33 23.59 20.12
CA THR A 94 -20.54 23.76 19.33
C THR A 94 -20.22 24.36 17.95
N THR A 95 -21.12 24.24 16.97
CA THR A 95 -20.95 24.86 15.63
C THR A 95 -20.60 26.34 15.69
N ALA A 96 -21.25 27.10 16.59
CA ALA A 96 -20.96 28.53 16.77
C ALA A 96 -19.57 28.78 17.34
N GLN A 97 -19.13 27.97 18.30
CA GLN A 97 -17.78 28.06 18.87
C GLN A 97 -16.71 27.61 17.89
N LEU A 98 -16.98 26.59 17.08
CA LEU A 98 -16.10 26.14 15.99
C LEU A 98 -15.84 27.27 15.00
N ALA A 99 -16.89 27.97 14.57
CA ALA A 99 -16.76 29.12 13.68
C ALA A 99 -16.07 30.32 14.36
N ALA A 100 -16.31 30.56 15.65
CA ALA A 100 -15.61 31.60 16.39
C ALA A 100 -14.11 31.27 16.52
N ALA A 101 -13.78 30.01 16.80
CA ALA A 101 -12.41 29.51 16.85
C ALA A 101 -11.72 29.70 15.50
N GLY A 102 -12.36 29.30 14.39
CA GLY A 102 -11.85 29.54 13.03
C GLY A 102 -11.67 31.02 12.65
N ARG A 103 -12.30 31.95 13.38
CA ARG A 103 -12.07 33.40 13.26
C ARG A 103 -10.98 33.94 14.19
N GLY A 104 -10.31 33.07 14.94
CA GLY A 104 -9.22 33.41 15.85
C GLY A 104 -9.64 33.62 17.31
N GLN A 105 -10.89 33.32 17.69
CA GLN A 105 -11.26 33.34 19.12
C GLN A 105 -10.61 32.16 19.84
N ALA A 106 -9.86 32.43 20.91
CA ALA A 106 -9.21 31.39 21.69
C ALA A 106 -10.22 30.57 22.51
N PHE A 107 -10.05 29.25 22.52
CA PHE A 107 -10.76 28.31 23.38
C PHE A 107 -9.75 27.44 24.14
N PRO A 108 -10.02 27.07 25.40
CA PRO A 108 -9.11 26.22 26.17
C PRO A 108 -8.85 24.88 25.46
N GLY A 109 -7.57 24.49 25.36
CA GLY A 109 -7.19 23.21 24.75
C GLY A 109 -7.39 23.14 23.23
N VAL A 110 -7.48 24.29 22.55
CA VAL A 110 -7.62 24.40 21.09
C VAL A 110 -6.52 25.29 20.52
N THR A 111 -5.74 24.73 19.61
CA THR A 111 -4.75 25.43 18.79
C THR A 111 -5.31 25.60 17.38
N LEU A 112 -5.15 26.79 16.79
CA LEU A 112 -5.61 27.09 15.44
C LEU A 112 -4.43 27.13 14.47
N PHE A 113 -4.62 26.49 13.31
CA PHE A 113 -3.75 26.56 12.15
C PHE A 113 -4.56 27.08 10.96
N VAL A 114 -4.11 28.17 10.36
CA VAL A 114 -4.77 28.74 9.16
C VAL A 114 -4.39 27.92 7.94
N ALA A 115 -5.37 27.64 7.08
CA ALA A 115 -5.13 26.91 5.84
C ALA A 115 -4.81 27.84 4.66
N SER A 116 -3.93 27.38 3.78
CA SER A 116 -3.79 27.90 2.42
C SER A 116 -4.98 27.44 1.57
N THR A 117 -5.23 28.10 0.43
CA THR A 117 -6.34 27.74 -0.45
C THR A 117 -5.94 27.88 -1.91
N SER A 118 -6.22 26.85 -2.69
CA SER A 118 -6.06 26.82 -4.14
C SER A 118 -7.33 26.30 -4.80
N LYS A 119 -7.49 26.56 -6.10
CA LYS A 119 -8.59 26.02 -6.91
C LYS A 119 -8.03 24.92 -7.79
N LEU A 120 -8.72 23.79 -7.87
CA LEU A 120 -8.39 22.76 -8.85
C LEU A 120 -8.72 23.28 -10.26
N SER A 121 -7.78 23.19 -11.18
CA SER A 121 -7.84 23.87 -12.47
C SER A 121 -8.46 23.02 -13.58
N SER A 122 -8.39 21.69 -13.46
CA SER A 122 -8.79 20.75 -14.53
C SER A 122 -10.13 20.05 -14.28
N VAL A 123 -10.57 19.97 -13.02
CA VAL A 123 -11.78 19.23 -12.63
C VAL A 123 -13.06 19.80 -13.23
N ALA A 124 -13.93 18.91 -13.69
CA ALA A 124 -15.13 19.24 -14.43
C ALA A 124 -16.20 18.14 -14.31
N GLU A 125 -17.33 18.40 -14.94
CA GLU A 125 -18.43 17.44 -15.11
C GLU A 125 -18.87 17.42 -16.58
N ASP A 126 -19.54 16.33 -16.98
CA ASP A 126 -20.20 16.21 -18.28
C ASP A 126 -21.51 15.41 -18.15
N TYR A 127 -22.18 15.15 -19.27
CA TYR A 127 -23.44 14.40 -19.29
C TYR A 127 -23.34 12.94 -18.80
N GLN A 128 -22.14 12.38 -18.73
CA GLN A 128 -21.85 11.03 -18.22
C GLN A 128 -21.57 11.05 -16.70
N SER A 129 -21.53 12.21 -16.06
CA SER A 129 -21.26 12.33 -14.63
C SER A 129 -22.37 11.74 -13.79
N ASN A 130 -22.01 11.04 -12.71
CA ASN A 130 -22.96 10.49 -11.75
C ASN A 130 -23.25 11.51 -10.64
N ILE A 131 -23.85 12.65 -11.01
CA ILE A 131 -24.28 13.72 -10.09
C ILE A 131 -25.79 13.93 -10.13
N ASP A 132 -26.32 14.83 -9.28
CA ASP A 132 -27.74 15.20 -9.31
C ASP A 132 -28.17 15.54 -10.75
N PRO A 133 -29.16 14.84 -11.33
CA PRO A 133 -29.66 15.12 -12.67
C PRO A 133 -30.09 16.58 -12.90
N ALA A 134 -30.40 17.34 -11.84
CA ALA A 134 -30.77 18.75 -11.93
C ALA A 134 -29.59 19.69 -12.23
N VAL A 135 -28.36 19.29 -11.92
CA VAL A 135 -27.13 20.08 -12.15
C VAL A 135 -26.16 19.41 -13.13
N ARG A 136 -26.50 18.22 -13.62
CA ARG A 136 -25.70 17.49 -14.60
C ARG A 136 -25.70 18.22 -15.95
N PRO A 137 -24.53 18.46 -16.56
CA PRO A 137 -24.46 19.05 -17.89
C PRO A 137 -25.24 18.24 -18.92
N ALA A 138 -25.94 18.92 -19.83
CA ALA A 138 -26.50 18.31 -21.01
C ALA A 138 -25.37 17.91 -21.98
N GLN A 139 -25.60 16.88 -22.80
CA GLN A 139 -24.60 16.42 -23.78
C GLN A 139 -24.12 17.55 -24.72
N SER A 140 -25.00 18.51 -25.05
CA SER A 140 -24.68 19.66 -25.89
C SER A 140 -23.77 20.69 -25.23
N GLU A 141 -23.65 20.68 -23.90
CA GLU A 141 -22.79 21.60 -23.15
C GLU A 141 -21.34 21.09 -23.09
N GLY A 142 -21.11 19.82 -23.42
CA GLY A 142 -19.78 19.21 -23.41
C GLY A 142 -19.23 19.07 -22.00
N ILE A 143 -17.97 19.46 -21.82
CA ILE A 143 -17.27 19.42 -20.53
C ILE A 143 -17.41 20.79 -19.85
N VAL A 144 -17.99 20.80 -18.65
CA VAL A 144 -18.26 22.02 -17.88
C VAL A 144 -17.41 22.00 -16.62
N ALA A 145 -16.54 23.00 -16.44
CA ALA A 145 -15.69 23.13 -15.26
C ALA A 145 -16.52 23.16 -13.97
N ARG A 146 -16.02 22.52 -12.91
CA ARG A 146 -16.63 22.53 -11.58
C ARG A 146 -15.74 23.28 -10.61
N ASP A 147 -16.32 24.20 -9.85
CA ASP A 147 -15.57 24.94 -8.84
C ASP A 147 -15.27 24.03 -7.64
N VAL A 148 -14.02 23.62 -7.50
CA VAL A 148 -13.51 22.87 -6.36
C VAL A 148 -12.30 23.59 -5.78
N TRP A 149 -12.35 23.85 -4.47
CA TRP A 149 -11.32 24.57 -3.74
C TRP A 149 -10.68 23.62 -2.73
N ARG A 150 -9.35 23.49 -2.81
CA ARG A 150 -8.52 22.75 -1.88
C ARG A 150 -8.08 23.68 -0.77
N HIS A 151 -8.17 23.21 0.48
CA HIS A 151 -7.68 23.91 1.64
C HIS A 151 -6.69 23.01 2.37
N GLU A 152 -5.54 23.56 2.75
CA GLU A 152 -4.49 22.80 3.44
C GLU A 152 -3.99 23.57 4.65
N GLY A 153 -4.17 23.00 5.84
CA GLY A 153 -3.56 23.50 7.06
C GLY A 153 -2.41 22.61 7.51
N VAL A 154 -1.21 23.18 7.60
CA VAL A 154 -0.02 22.50 8.14
C VAL A 154 -0.05 22.58 9.66
N VAL A 155 -0.36 21.46 10.30
CA VAL A 155 -0.34 21.32 11.77
C VAL A 155 1.08 21.07 12.23
N SER A 156 1.50 21.67 13.34
CA SER A 156 2.83 21.48 13.94
C SER A 156 2.78 21.52 15.47
N GLY A 157 3.91 21.24 16.13
CA GLY A 157 4.01 21.20 17.60
C GLY A 157 3.28 20.01 18.25
N LEU A 158 3.03 18.94 17.50
CA LEU A 158 2.51 17.67 18.00
C LEU A 158 3.62 16.86 18.67
N THR A 159 3.23 16.02 19.62
CA THR A 159 4.14 15.09 20.30
C THR A 159 4.18 13.76 19.56
N ALA A 160 5.38 13.25 19.27
CA ALA A 160 5.58 11.95 18.64
C ALA A 160 4.86 10.82 19.39
N GLY A 161 4.31 9.86 18.63
CA GLY A 161 3.58 8.72 19.16
C GLY A 161 2.22 9.05 19.81
N THR A 162 1.72 10.29 19.66
CA THR A 162 0.43 10.72 20.22
C THR A 162 -0.52 11.17 19.11
N ARG A 163 -1.70 10.54 19.05
CA ARG A 163 -2.83 11.02 18.25
C ARG A 163 -3.58 12.10 19.02
N VAL A 164 -3.82 13.24 18.38
CA VAL A 164 -4.49 14.41 18.95
C VAL A 164 -5.77 14.69 18.17
N PRO A 165 -6.91 14.97 18.83
CA PRO A 165 -8.15 15.27 18.12
C PRO A 165 -8.05 16.59 17.35
N TYR A 166 -8.67 16.63 16.18
CA TYR A 166 -8.78 17.83 15.35
C TYR A 166 -10.14 17.94 14.66
N ARG A 167 -10.46 19.15 14.19
CA ARG A 167 -11.60 19.48 13.33
C ARG A 167 -11.19 20.54 12.31
N VAL A 168 -11.81 20.55 11.14
CA VAL A 168 -11.66 21.64 10.17
C VAL A 168 -12.89 22.52 10.11
N VAL A 169 -12.71 23.78 9.73
CA VAL A 169 -13.80 24.74 9.51
C VAL A 169 -13.49 25.64 8.32
N SER A 170 -14.48 25.75 7.42
CA SER A 170 -14.53 26.68 6.30
C SER A 170 -15.66 27.68 6.51
N ILE A 171 -15.38 28.96 6.25
CA ILE A 171 -16.35 30.05 6.37
C ILE A 171 -16.45 30.76 5.02
N ASP A 172 -17.65 30.85 4.47
CA ASP A 172 -17.88 31.51 3.18
C ASP A 172 -17.76 33.05 3.28
N GLY A 173 -17.90 33.76 2.15
CA GLY A 173 -17.84 35.23 2.13
C GLY A 173 -19.02 35.94 2.82
N PHE A 174 -20.10 35.22 3.14
CA PHE A 174 -21.32 35.70 3.78
C PHE A 174 -21.45 35.28 5.25
N GLY A 175 -20.48 34.51 5.76
CA GLY A 175 -20.42 34.01 7.12
C GLY A 175 -21.04 32.63 7.34
N GLY A 176 -21.53 31.97 6.29
CA GLY A 176 -21.97 30.56 6.32
C GLY A 176 -20.79 29.63 6.65
N ILE A 177 -21.09 28.50 7.29
CA ILE A 177 -20.12 27.64 7.96
C ILE A 177 -20.23 26.22 7.40
N ALA A 178 -19.09 25.60 7.10
CA ALA A 178 -18.94 24.16 6.93
C ALA A 178 -17.86 23.68 7.90
N GLY A 179 -18.15 22.72 8.77
CA GLY A 179 -17.19 22.15 9.71
C GLY A 179 -17.27 20.64 9.73
N SER A 180 -16.14 19.97 9.99
CA SER A 180 -16.08 18.52 10.04
C SER A 180 -16.56 17.93 11.36
N GLY A 181 -16.68 16.60 11.39
CA GLY A 181 -16.60 15.81 12.62
C GLY A 181 -15.23 15.92 13.29
N THR A 182 -15.07 15.28 14.45
CA THR A 182 -13.77 15.15 15.11
C THR A 182 -13.03 13.93 14.62
N PHE A 183 -11.79 14.13 14.18
CA PHE A 183 -10.86 13.09 13.76
C PHE A 183 -9.55 13.20 14.54
N SER A 184 -8.54 12.38 14.24
CA SER A 184 -7.25 12.40 14.95
C SER A 184 -6.07 12.61 14.00
N VAL A 185 -5.12 13.47 14.39
CA VAL A 185 -3.88 13.69 13.66
C VAL A 185 -2.69 13.30 14.55
N GLN A 186 -1.64 12.75 13.95
CA GLN A 186 -0.37 12.49 14.61
C GLN A 186 0.78 12.97 13.71
N PRO A 187 1.95 13.29 14.29
CA PRO A 187 3.16 13.53 13.50
C PRO A 187 3.64 12.22 12.85
N ALA A 188 4.70 12.31 12.05
CA ALA A 188 5.40 11.14 11.51
C ALA A 188 5.72 10.14 12.63
N VAL A 189 5.42 8.87 12.37
CA VAL A 189 5.69 7.78 13.32
C VAL A 189 7.21 7.60 13.41
N PRO A 190 7.81 7.62 14.62
CA PRO A 190 9.24 7.40 14.78
C PRO A 190 9.66 5.99 14.35
N ALA A 191 10.87 5.88 13.80
CA ALA A 191 11.52 4.58 13.57
C ALA A 191 11.54 3.73 14.86
N GLY A 192 11.42 2.42 14.71
CA GLY A 192 11.27 1.43 15.77
C GLY A 192 9.85 1.30 16.33
N THR A 193 8.90 2.12 15.90
CA THR A 193 7.50 2.02 16.32
C THR A 193 6.71 1.15 15.34
N ALA A 194 6.00 0.15 15.86
CA ALA A 194 5.13 -0.69 15.05
C ALA A 194 3.98 0.11 14.44
N MET A 195 3.67 -0.17 13.17
CA MET A 195 2.61 0.45 12.38
C MET A 195 1.81 -0.62 11.67
N ASN A 196 0.51 -0.38 11.49
CA ASN A 196 -0.30 -1.12 10.53
C ASN A 196 -0.50 -0.27 9.27
N ILE A 197 0.07 -0.72 8.17
CA ILE A 197 -0.01 -0.05 6.87
C ILE A 197 -1.00 -0.81 5.98
N MET A 198 -2.01 -0.13 5.45
CA MET A 198 -2.92 -0.73 4.47
C MET A 198 -2.27 -0.68 3.07
N LEU A 199 -2.19 -1.83 2.40
CA LEU A 199 -1.74 -1.95 1.01
C LEU A 199 -2.97 -2.17 0.11
N THR A 200 -3.18 -1.29 -0.85
CA THR A 200 -4.33 -1.36 -1.76
C THR A 200 -4.03 -0.73 -3.13
N SER A 201 -4.89 -0.94 -4.11
CA SER A 201 -4.90 -0.19 -5.39
C SER A 201 -6.27 -0.33 -6.08
N ASP A 202 -6.44 0.29 -7.24
CA ASP A 202 -7.56 0.04 -8.17
C ASP A 202 -8.95 0.15 -7.50
N HIS A 203 -9.09 1.15 -6.63
CA HIS A 203 -10.36 1.44 -5.98
C HIS A 203 -11.38 1.83 -7.02
N GLN A 204 -10.99 2.81 -7.84
CA GLN A 204 -11.84 3.48 -8.82
C GLN A 204 -13.23 3.76 -8.21
N ALA A 205 -14.26 3.93 -9.04
CA ALA A 205 -15.65 3.93 -8.54
C ALA A 205 -16.27 2.53 -8.68
N MET A 206 -15.59 1.49 -8.18
CA MET A 206 -16.05 0.11 -8.31
C MET A 206 -17.11 -0.25 -7.26
N VAL A 207 -17.92 -1.26 -7.58
CA VAL A 207 -19.15 -1.57 -6.83
C VAL A 207 -18.89 -2.12 -5.44
N ASN A 208 -17.80 -2.88 -5.29
CA ASN A 208 -17.43 -3.52 -4.04
C ASN A 208 -16.41 -2.70 -3.23
N THR A 209 -15.83 -1.61 -3.77
CA THR A 209 -14.85 -0.77 -3.08
C THR A 209 -15.30 -0.31 -1.69
N PRO A 210 -16.55 0.18 -1.49
CA PRO A 210 -16.99 0.54 -0.15
C PRO A 210 -17.10 -0.66 0.82
N ALA A 211 -17.40 -1.86 0.31
CA ALA A 211 -17.41 -3.07 1.12
C ALA A 211 -16.00 -3.51 1.50
N ASN A 212 -15.06 -3.42 0.55
CA ASN A 212 -13.65 -3.70 0.76
C ASN A 212 -13.07 -2.81 1.86
N LEU A 213 -13.23 -1.48 1.73
CA LEU A 213 -12.70 -0.50 2.66
C LEU A 213 -13.32 -0.60 4.06
N ALA A 214 -14.64 -0.85 4.14
CA ALA A 214 -15.30 -1.09 5.41
C ALA A 214 -14.69 -2.30 6.14
N LYS A 215 -14.45 -3.40 5.42
CA LYS A 215 -13.87 -4.60 6.01
C LYS A 215 -12.38 -4.49 6.28
N ALA A 216 -11.64 -3.74 5.48
CA ALA A 216 -10.24 -3.43 5.77
C ALA A 216 -10.12 -2.64 7.08
N ALA A 217 -10.90 -1.55 7.24
CA ALA A 217 -10.89 -0.76 8.47
C ALA A 217 -11.33 -1.57 9.71
N GLU A 218 -12.38 -2.39 9.59
CA GLU A 218 -12.83 -3.27 10.69
C GLU A 218 -11.78 -4.33 11.08
N THR A 219 -11.06 -4.88 10.11
CA THR A 219 -10.18 -6.05 10.31
C THR A 219 -8.76 -5.64 10.72
N LEU A 220 -8.21 -4.59 10.11
CA LEU A 220 -6.86 -4.10 10.38
C LEU A 220 -6.80 -3.26 11.66
N GLY A 221 -7.95 -2.77 12.15
CA GLY A 221 -8.03 -1.91 13.32
C GLY A 221 -7.47 -0.52 13.04
N THR A 222 -6.60 -0.02 13.91
CA THR A 222 -5.96 1.29 13.70
C THR A 222 -4.98 1.19 12.53
N ILE A 223 -5.31 1.85 11.43
CA ILE A 223 -4.44 2.04 10.27
C ILE A 223 -3.59 3.29 10.50
N ASP A 224 -2.27 3.17 10.32
CA ASP A 224 -1.32 4.25 10.54
C ASP A 224 -0.84 4.91 9.25
N ALA A 225 -0.91 4.21 8.11
CA ALA A 225 -0.65 4.74 6.77
C ALA A 225 -1.38 3.91 5.71
N VAL A 226 -1.61 4.51 4.54
CA VAL A 226 -2.16 3.81 3.37
C VAL A 226 -1.19 3.95 2.20
N PHE A 227 -0.75 2.84 1.64
CA PHE A 227 0.01 2.79 0.38
C PHE A 227 -0.94 2.34 -0.73
N LEU A 228 -1.19 3.23 -1.69
CA LEU A 228 -2.18 3.03 -2.75
C LEU A 228 -1.51 3.03 -4.13
N ALA A 229 -1.37 1.86 -4.75
CA ALA A 229 -0.63 1.68 -6.00
C ALA A 229 -1.47 2.04 -7.25
N GLY A 230 -1.95 3.28 -7.33
CA GLY A 230 -2.64 3.85 -8.50
C GLY A 230 -4.08 3.39 -8.71
N ASP A 231 -4.71 4.00 -9.72
CA ASP A 231 -6.11 3.84 -10.11
C ASP A 231 -7.09 4.18 -8.98
N LEU A 232 -7.02 5.45 -8.57
CA LEU A 232 -7.80 6.05 -7.49
C LEU A 232 -9.26 6.23 -7.93
N VAL A 233 -9.46 6.79 -9.13
CA VAL A 233 -10.75 7.06 -9.77
C VAL A 233 -10.80 6.42 -11.16
N ASN A 234 -11.93 6.46 -11.88
CA ASN A 234 -11.96 5.99 -13.27
C ASN A 234 -11.60 7.11 -14.27
N ILE A 235 -11.95 8.37 -13.98
CA ILE A 235 -11.64 9.52 -14.84
C ILE A 235 -11.10 10.64 -13.96
N PRO A 236 -9.83 11.03 -14.12
CA PRO A 236 -9.14 11.90 -13.17
C PRO A 236 -9.74 13.31 -13.13
N ASP A 237 -10.15 13.87 -14.26
CA ASP A 237 -10.75 15.21 -14.27
C ASP A 237 -12.25 15.22 -13.91
N ARG A 238 -12.89 14.06 -13.63
CA ARG A 238 -14.31 14.03 -13.25
C ARG A 238 -14.44 14.28 -11.75
N ALA A 239 -14.82 15.50 -11.38
CA ALA A 239 -14.88 15.92 -9.99
C ALA A 239 -15.74 14.99 -9.12
N SER A 240 -16.90 14.55 -9.64
CA SER A 240 -17.79 13.65 -8.91
C SER A 240 -17.18 12.31 -8.52
N GLU A 241 -16.22 11.77 -9.29
CA GLU A 241 -15.57 10.51 -8.91
C GLU A 241 -14.65 10.65 -7.70
N TRP A 242 -14.14 11.86 -7.44
CA TRP A 242 -13.40 12.16 -6.22
C TRP A 242 -14.33 12.39 -5.03
N PHE A 243 -15.40 13.18 -5.22
CA PHE A 243 -16.08 13.85 -4.11
C PHE A 243 -17.49 13.37 -3.79
N ASP A 244 -18.36 13.18 -4.78
CA ASP A 244 -19.81 13.06 -4.52
C ASP A 244 -20.57 12.23 -5.55
N ASP A 245 -19.91 11.19 -6.09
CA ASP A 245 -20.53 10.23 -6.98
C ASP A 245 -21.81 9.64 -6.36
N THR A 246 -22.95 9.91 -7.00
CA THR A 246 -24.29 9.54 -6.52
C THR A 246 -24.56 8.04 -6.49
N ARG A 247 -23.67 7.21 -7.05
CA ARG A 247 -23.73 5.73 -6.89
C ARG A 247 -23.22 5.30 -5.52
N GLY A 248 -22.47 6.16 -4.80
CA GLY A 248 -21.93 5.90 -3.47
C GLY A 248 -20.52 5.30 -3.45
N SER A 249 -19.76 5.42 -4.55
CA SER A 249 -18.35 4.97 -4.67
C SER A 249 -17.38 6.12 -4.99
N GLY A 250 -17.70 7.37 -4.62
CA GLY A 250 -16.71 8.43 -4.73
C GLY A 250 -15.47 8.08 -3.92
N PHE A 251 -14.28 8.39 -4.44
CA PHE A 251 -13.00 7.98 -3.86
C PHE A 251 -12.84 8.41 -2.40
N PHE A 252 -12.95 9.72 -2.13
CA PHE A 252 -12.87 10.22 -0.76
C PHE A 252 -14.04 9.73 0.11
N PRO A 253 -15.31 9.82 -0.31
CA PRO A 253 -16.42 9.26 0.47
C PRO A 253 -16.20 7.80 0.91
N ALA A 254 -15.71 6.92 0.03
CA ALA A 254 -15.48 5.52 0.38
C ALA A 254 -14.30 5.34 1.37
N LEU A 255 -13.22 6.11 1.22
CA LEU A 255 -12.08 6.13 2.17
C LEU A 255 -12.37 6.87 3.48
N GLN A 256 -13.52 7.53 3.57
CA GLN A 256 -13.95 8.31 4.71
C GLN A 256 -15.14 7.69 5.46
N GLY A 257 -15.68 6.57 4.98
CA GLY A 257 -16.87 5.95 5.59
C GLY A 257 -18.17 6.71 5.29
N ASN A 258 -18.17 7.57 4.25
CA ASN A 258 -19.28 8.42 3.82
C ASN A 258 -19.83 8.04 2.43
N GLY A 259 -19.39 6.92 1.86
CA GLY A 259 -19.96 6.34 0.65
C GLY A 259 -21.38 5.81 0.87
N GLY A 260 -21.81 4.87 0.05
CA GLY A 260 -23.15 4.30 0.22
C GLY A 260 -23.60 3.44 -0.93
N ARG A 261 -22.74 2.50 -1.36
CA ARG A 261 -23.03 1.62 -2.50
C ARG A 261 -23.35 0.20 -2.05
N ALA A 262 -24.31 -0.38 -2.76
CA ALA A 262 -24.70 -1.76 -2.54
C ALA A 262 -23.66 -2.62 -3.23
N SER A 263 -23.02 -3.50 -2.47
CA SER A 263 -22.10 -4.49 -3.02
C SER A 263 -22.83 -5.38 -4.02
N THR A 264 -22.08 -6.17 -4.78
CA THR A 264 -22.66 -7.22 -5.63
C THR A 264 -23.48 -8.25 -4.83
N GLY A 265 -23.30 -8.33 -3.51
CA GLY A 265 -24.13 -9.12 -2.59
C GLY A 265 -25.41 -8.43 -2.12
N GLY A 266 -25.64 -7.18 -2.49
CA GLY A 266 -26.85 -6.42 -2.20
C GLY A 266 -26.85 -5.70 -0.86
N VAL A 267 -25.77 -5.81 -0.08
CA VAL A 267 -25.62 -5.08 1.20
C VAL A 267 -24.99 -3.72 0.96
N GLN A 268 -25.54 -2.69 1.61
CA GLN A 268 -25.04 -1.32 1.54
C GLN A 268 -23.81 -1.15 2.44
N TYR A 269 -22.74 -0.59 1.89
CA TYR A 269 -21.54 -0.22 2.64
C TYR A 269 -21.19 1.25 2.41
N ALA A 270 -20.73 1.90 3.48
CA ALA A 270 -20.32 3.30 3.45
C ALA A 270 -18.81 3.48 3.21
N GLY A 271 -18.03 2.39 3.20
CA GLY A 271 -16.57 2.47 3.22
C GLY A 271 -16.00 2.43 4.64
N GLY A 272 -14.75 2.88 4.80
CA GLY A 272 -14.07 2.93 6.11
C GLY A 272 -13.59 4.34 6.42
N GLU A 273 -13.67 4.78 7.68
CA GLU A 273 -13.11 6.06 8.17
C GLU A 273 -11.58 5.91 8.34
N ILE A 274 -10.82 6.08 7.24
CA ILE A 274 -9.38 5.75 7.20
C ILE A 274 -8.54 7.02 7.07
N VAL A 275 -8.72 7.78 5.99
CA VAL A 275 -7.80 8.87 5.63
C VAL A 275 -7.93 10.11 6.49
N GLN A 276 -8.99 10.19 7.30
CA GLN A 276 -9.10 11.21 8.36
C GLN A 276 -8.09 11.00 9.49
N HIS A 277 -7.57 9.77 9.62
CA HIS A 277 -6.68 9.33 10.70
C HIS A 277 -5.32 8.82 10.22
N ALA A 278 -5.17 8.47 8.94
CA ALA A 278 -3.95 7.92 8.38
C ALA A 278 -3.52 8.69 7.13
N PRO A 279 -2.24 9.10 7.00
CA PRO A 279 -1.72 9.65 5.75
C PRO A 279 -1.85 8.65 4.60
N LEU A 280 -2.27 9.17 3.45
CA LEU A 280 -2.39 8.44 2.18
C LEU A 280 -1.19 8.76 1.28
N TYR A 281 -0.54 7.71 0.79
CA TYR A 281 0.57 7.76 -0.17
C TYR A 281 0.13 7.06 -1.45
N PRO A 282 -0.30 7.80 -2.48
CA PRO A 282 -0.67 7.23 -3.77
C PRO A 282 0.52 7.15 -4.73
N ALA A 283 0.45 6.20 -5.67
CA ALA A 283 1.20 6.23 -6.94
C ALA A 283 0.28 6.72 -8.07
N VAL A 284 0.88 7.17 -9.18
CA VAL A 284 0.13 7.48 -10.40
C VAL A 284 -0.16 6.19 -11.16
N GLY A 285 -1.44 5.87 -11.36
CA GLY A 285 -1.93 4.83 -12.26
C GLY A 285 -2.38 5.40 -13.61
N ASN A 286 -2.77 4.54 -14.55
CA ASN A 286 -3.20 5.02 -15.87
C ASN A 286 -4.53 5.79 -15.79
N HIS A 287 -5.32 5.61 -14.73
CA HIS A 287 -6.52 6.40 -14.46
C HIS A 287 -6.27 7.74 -13.75
N GLU A 288 -5.03 8.06 -13.40
CA GLU A 288 -4.65 9.40 -12.93
C GLU A 288 -4.26 10.33 -14.08
N VAL A 289 -4.15 9.80 -15.30
CA VAL A 289 -3.71 10.53 -16.49
C VAL A 289 -4.91 10.90 -17.37
N GLN A 290 -5.27 12.18 -17.40
CA GLN A 290 -6.27 12.70 -18.32
C GLN A 290 -5.64 12.87 -19.72
N GLY A 291 -6.25 12.32 -20.76
CA GLY A 291 -5.84 12.61 -22.14
C GLY A 291 -6.24 14.03 -22.59
N ARG A 292 -6.12 14.28 -23.89
CA ARG A 292 -6.29 15.61 -24.48
C ARG A 292 -7.62 16.27 -24.14
N ARG A 293 -7.56 17.54 -23.73
CA ARG A 293 -8.75 18.34 -23.43
C ARG A 293 -9.25 19.09 -24.66
N ASP A 294 -8.35 19.55 -25.52
CA ASP A 294 -8.72 20.29 -26.73
C ASP A 294 -9.53 19.41 -27.69
N GLY A 295 -10.65 19.95 -28.18
CA GLY A 295 -11.57 19.24 -29.09
C GLY A 295 -12.39 18.11 -28.46
N ALA A 296 -12.21 17.78 -27.18
CA ALA A 296 -12.97 16.72 -26.52
C ALA A 296 -14.41 17.15 -26.19
N VAL A 297 -15.37 16.24 -26.42
CA VAL A 297 -16.81 16.48 -26.19
C VAL A 297 -17.31 15.89 -24.87
N SER A 298 -16.49 15.08 -24.21
CA SER A 298 -16.74 14.47 -22.90
C SER A 298 -15.41 14.14 -22.23
N LEU A 299 -15.41 14.07 -20.89
CA LEU A 299 -14.27 13.66 -20.10
C LEU A 299 -13.85 12.22 -20.44
N GLY A 300 -14.81 11.33 -20.73
CA GLY A 300 -14.53 9.97 -21.18
C GLY A 300 -13.84 9.93 -22.55
N SER A 301 -14.27 10.75 -23.51
CA SER A 301 -13.57 10.84 -24.80
C SER A 301 -12.18 11.45 -24.67
N SER A 302 -12.02 12.43 -23.78
CA SER A 302 -10.72 13.05 -23.48
C SER A 302 -9.77 12.04 -22.85
N PHE A 303 -10.23 11.31 -21.84
CA PHE A 303 -9.47 10.30 -21.10
C PHE A 303 -8.89 9.22 -22.02
N ASN A 304 -9.67 8.77 -23.01
CA ASN A 304 -9.24 7.74 -23.97
C ASN A 304 -8.39 8.27 -25.13
N SER A 305 -8.13 9.57 -25.19
CA SER A 305 -7.45 10.22 -26.31
C SER A 305 -6.09 10.85 -25.99
N PRO A 306 -5.24 10.30 -25.08
CA PRO A 306 -3.89 10.83 -24.93
C PRO A 306 -3.09 10.56 -26.20
N VAL A 307 -2.19 11.49 -26.50
CA VAL A 307 -1.25 11.45 -27.61
C VAL A 307 0.13 11.71 -27.03
N PRO A 308 1.19 11.01 -27.48
CA PRO A 308 2.56 11.25 -27.01
C PRO A 308 2.94 12.73 -27.04
N ARG A 309 3.68 13.19 -26.02
CA ARG A 309 4.02 14.62 -25.87
C ARG A 309 4.78 15.16 -27.08
N ASP A 310 5.70 14.39 -27.66
CA ASP A 310 6.47 14.76 -28.86
C ASP A 310 5.59 15.01 -30.09
N ILE A 311 4.50 14.26 -30.25
CA ILE A 311 3.51 14.48 -31.31
C ILE A 311 2.74 15.78 -31.07
N ALA A 312 2.34 16.05 -29.83
CA ALA A 312 1.74 17.33 -29.48
C ALA A 312 2.73 18.49 -29.71
N GLU A 313 4.01 18.34 -29.38
CA GLU A 313 5.05 19.34 -29.66
C GLU A 313 5.22 19.62 -31.15
N GLN A 314 5.18 18.58 -31.99
CA GLN A 314 5.21 18.74 -33.45
C GLN A 314 3.98 19.52 -33.95
N ALA A 315 2.79 19.19 -33.42
CA ALA A 315 1.56 19.92 -33.76
C ALA A 315 1.61 21.38 -33.27
N TYR A 316 2.17 21.63 -32.08
CA TYR A 316 2.41 22.97 -31.56
C TYR A 316 3.34 23.77 -32.47
N ALA A 317 4.45 23.18 -32.92
CA ALA A 317 5.44 23.86 -33.75
C ALA A 317 4.83 24.42 -35.05
N VAL A 318 3.84 23.73 -35.63
CA VAL A 318 3.10 24.19 -36.81
C VAL A 318 2.21 25.40 -36.50
N ARG A 319 1.68 25.51 -35.27
CA ARG A 319 0.74 26.56 -34.85
C ARG A 319 1.35 27.64 -33.94
N ALA A 320 2.63 27.51 -33.57
CA ALA A 320 3.27 28.30 -32.53
C ALA A 320 3.14 29.82 -32.78
N ALA A 321 3.29 30.27 -34.03
CA ALA A 321 3.15 31.67 -34.40
C ALA A 321 1.73 32.23 -34.19
N GLU A 322 0.71 31.37 -34.22
CA GLU A 322 -0.70 31.74 -34.04
C GLU A 322 -1.10 31.71 -32.56
N VAL A 323 -0.75 30.64 -31.84
CA VAL A 323 -1.20 30.41 -30.46
C VAL A 323 -0.28 30.99 -29.40
N ASN A 324 1.01 31.22 -29.74
CA ASN A 324 2.01 31.75 -28.83
C ASN A 324 2.98 32.72 -29.53
N PRO A 325 2.47 33.87 -30.04
CA PRO A 325 3.27 34.82 -30.81
C PRO A 325 4.41 35.47 -30.01
N THR A 326 4.33 35.45 -28.68
CA THR A 326 5.35 35.99 -27.77
C THR A 326 6.42 34.97 -27.38
N GLY A 327 6.21 33.68 -27.70
CA GLY A 327 7.12 32.60 -27.30
C GLY A 327 7.15 32.38 -25.78
N ASP A 328 6.04 32.58 -25.09
CA ASP A 328 5.94 32.36 -23.64
C ASP A 328 5.98 30.84 -23.34
N PRO A 329 6.98 30.35 -22.59
CA PRO A 329 7.07 28.93 -22.25
C PRO A 329 5.82 28.37 -21.56
N ALA A 330 5.13 29.17 -20.73
CA ALA A 330 3.94 28.73 -20.03
C ALA A 330 2.75 28.49 -20.98
N ILE A 331 2.65 29.30 -22.05
CA ILE A 331 1.63 29.09 -23.09
C ILE A 331 1.94 27.84 -23.91
N LYS A 332 3.22 27.60 -24.24
CA LYS A 332 3.65 26.36 -24.91
C LYS A 332 3.26 25.15 -24.07
N GLU A 333 3.64 25.14 -22.79
CA GLU A 333 3.40 24.01 -21.91
C GLU A 333 1.91 23.73 -21.73
N LYS A 334 1.11 24.77 -21.46
CA LYS A 334 -0.35 24.63 -21.38
C LYS A 334 -0.95 24.06 -22.67
N TRP A 335 -0.49 24.53 -23.84
CA TRP A 335 -0.97 24.01 -25.10
C TRP A 335 -0.65 22.52 -25.26
N ILE A 336 0.56 22.10 -24.88
CA ILE A 336 0.97 20.69 -24.94
C ILE A 336 0.13 19.85 -24.00
N VAL A 337 -0.06 20.27 -22.75
CA VAL A 337 -0.91 19.56 -21.77
C VAL A 337 -2.34 19.42 -22.30
N ASP A 338 -2.94 20.51 -22.81
CA ASP A 338 -4.29 20.48 -23.37
C ASP A 338 -4.41 19.57 -24.63
N ASN A 339 -3.29 19.31 -25.32
CA ASN A 339 -3.20 18.56 -26.57
C ASN A 339 -2.39 17.25 -26.47
N SER A 340 -2.00 16.79 -25.28
CA SER A 340 -1.32 15.51 -25.04
C SER A 340 -2.01 14.74 -23.91
N PHE A 341 -1.48 14.83 -22.70
CA PHE A 341 -2.05 14.25 -21.49
C PHE A 341 -1.56 15.03 -20.26
N SER A 342 -2.19 14.76 -19.11
CA SER A 342 -2.01 15.52 -17.88
C SER A 342 -2.26 14.67 -16.63
N THR A 343 -1.42 14.87 -15.61
CA THR A 343 -1.62 14.42 -14.23
C THR A 343 -2.08 15.56 -13.29
N THR A 344 -2.45 16.72 -13.85
CA THR A 344 -2.66 17.96 -13.06
C THR A 344 -3.67 17.78 -11.93
N THR A 345 -4.78 17.05 -12.12
CA THR A 345 -5.75 16.83 -11.04
C THR A 345 -5.16 16.04 -9.88
N TYR A 346 -4.29 15.05 -10.15
CA TYR A 346 -3.59 14.28 -9.12
C TYR A 346 -2.64 15.20 -8.32
N GLU A 347 -1.80 15.95 -9.01
CA GLU A 347 -0.82 16.87 -8.40
C GLU A 347 -1.49 18.02 -7.62
N GLU A 348 -2.66 18.48 -8.07
CA GLU A 348 -3.41 19.52 -7.34
C GLU A 348 -4.13 19.00 -6.09
N ILE A 349 -4.38 17.69 -5.97
CA ILE A 349 -5.07 17.06 -4.84
C ILE A 349 -4.07 16.69 -3.73
N PHE A 350 -2.94 16.08 -4.10
CA PHE A 350 -1.99 15.50 -3.17
C PHE A 350 -0.78 16.42 -2.93
N THR A 351 -0.31 16.46 -1.69
CA THR A 351 0.97 17.02 -1.31
C THR A 351 1.91 15.89 -0.99
N LEU A 352 2.91 15.73 -1.84
CA LEU A 352 3.86 14.63 -1.83
C LEU A 352 5.28 15.21 -1.84
N PRO A 353 6.31 14.41 -1.55
CA PRO A 353 7.68 14.83 -1.83
C PRO A 353 7.82 15.17 -3.32
N SER A 354 8.56 16.25 -3.60
CA SER A 354 8.68 16.86 -4.94
C SER A 354 10.13 17.10 -5.35
N ASP A 355 11.06 16.41 -4.69
CA ASP A 355 12.50 16.52 -4.89
C ASP A 355 13.02 15.65 -6.05
N SER A 356 12.18 14.75 -6.58
CA SER A 356 12.51 14.00 -7.80
C SER A 356 12.42 14.90 -9.05
N PRO A 357 13.06 14.52 -10.17
CA PRO A 357 12.90 15.22 -11.44
C PRO A 357 11.44 15.34 -11.93
N GLY A 358 10.58 14.39 -11.55
CA GLY A 358 9.15 14.37 -11.88
C GLY A 358 8.25 15.11 -10.90
N GLY A 359 8.82 15.85 -9.94
CA GLY A 359 8.05 16.50 -8.89
C GLY A 359 7.30 15.47 -8.04
N GLU A 360 5.98 15.63 -7.93
CA GLU A 360 5.13 14.78 -7.07
C GLU A 360 4.67 13.47 -7.75
N THR A 361 5.01 13.26 -9.02
CA THR A 361 4.53 12.10 -9.80
C THR A 361 5.27 10.80 -9.46
N TYR A 362 6.53 10.90 -9.00
CA TYR A 362 7.29 9.82 -8.39
C TYR A 362 8.18 10.39 -7.29
N TYR A 363 8.30 9.67 -6.18
CA TYR A 363 8.89 10.23 -4.96
C TYR A 363 9.39 9.13 -4.02
N ALA A 364 10.22 9.51 -3.04
CA ALA A 364 10.63 8.62 -1.97
C ALA A 364 10.46 9.28 -0.60
N THR A 365 10.03 8.52 0.40
CA THR A 365 9.80 9.03 1.76
C THR A 365 9.93 7.93 2.82
N THR A 366 10.20 8.33 4.05
CA THR A 366 10.32 7.41 5.19
C THR A 366 9.04 7.45 6.01
N VAL A 367 8.45 6.27 6.22
CA VAL A 367 7.20 6.05 6.95
C VAL A 367 7.48 5.05 8.08
N GLY A 368 7.80 5.57 9.27
CA GLY A 368 8.27 4.73 10.38
C GLY A 368 9.54 3.98 10.01
N ASP A 369 9.47 2.65 10.04
CA ASP A 369 10.56 1.74 9.66
C ASP A 369 10.68 1.46 8.15
N VAL A 370 9.79 2.06 7.35
CA VAL A 370 9.70 1.80 5.91
C VAL A 370 10.34 2.93 5.11
N ARG A 371 11.26 2.61 4.20
CA ARG A 371 11.56 3.49 3.06
C ARG A 371 10.62 3.13 1.92
N LEU A 372 9.69 4.02 1.63
CA LEU A 372 8.75 3.92 0.51
C LEU A 372 9.33 4.68 -0.69
N VAL A 373 9.42 4.00 -1.83
CA VAL A 373 9.71 4.61 -3.14
C VAL A 373 8.48 4.40 -4.02
N SER A 374 7.85 5.48 -4.49
CA SER A 374 6.71 5.46 -5.40
C SER A 374 7.16 5.85 -6.80
N LEU A 375 6.90 4.99 -7.79
CA LEU A 375 7.29 5.19 -9.19
C LEU A 375 6.09 5.52 -10.07
N TYR A 376 6.33 6.31 -11.12
CA TYR A 376 5.39 6.57 -12.19
C TYR A 376 5.65 5.58 -13.32
N SER A 377 5.10 4.38 -13.15
CA SER A 377 5.21 3.26 -14.09
C SER A 377 3.84 2.94 -14.66
N THR A 378 3.50 3.62 -15.77
CA THR A 378 2.19 3.49 -16.42
C THR A 378 2.24 3.77 -17.92
N ARG A 379 1.27 3.20 -18.64
CA ARG A 379 0.96 3.51 -20.04
C ARG A 379 -0.53 3.70 -20.22
N ILE A 380 -0.93 4.25 -21.37
CA ILE A 380 -2.36 4.32 -21.70
C ILE A 380 -2.94 2.91 -21.90
N TRP A 381 -4.00 2.58 -21.16
CA TRP A 381 -4.79 1.38 -21.46
C TRP A 381 -5.61 1.56 -22.75
N ARG A 382 -5.54 0.58 -23.65
CA ARG A 382 -6.35 0.51 -24.88
C ARG A 382 -6.92 -0.88 -25.10
N GLY A 383 -8.04 -0.95 -25.82
CA GLY A 383 -8.65 -2.22 -26.22
C GLY A 383 -7.71 -3.11 -27.05
N THR A 384 -8.03 -4.40 -27.11
CA THR A 384 -7.16 -5.47 -27.64
C THR A 384 -7.40 -5.85 -29.10
N THR A 385 -8.22 -5.07 -29.82
CA THR A 385 -8.56 -5.33 -31.24
C THR A 385 -7.32 -5.41 -32.12
N ALA A 386 -7.13 -6.51 -32.84
CA ALA A 386 -6.05 -6.69 -33.82
C ALA A 386 -6.61 -7.29 -35.12
N THR A 387 -6.99 -6.42 -36.05
CA THR A 387 -7.55 -6.77 -37.36
C THR A 387 -6.41 -6.80 -38.41
N PRO A 388 -6.07 -7.97 -38.96
CA PRO A 388 -4.95 -8.11 -39.90
C PRO A 388 -5.07 -7.24 -41.15
N ASP A 389 -6.26 -7.19 -41.75
CA ASP A 389 -6.52 -6.39 -42.95
C ASP A 389 -6.62 -4.90 -42.60
N PRO A 390 -5.67 -4.05 -43.04
CA PRO A 390 -5.70 -2.61 -42.76
C PRO A 390 -6.99 -1.93 -43.22
N ALA A 391 -7.58 -2.37 -44.33
CA ALA A 391 -8.79 -1.77 -44.89
C ALA A 391 -10.03 -2.04 -44.03
N ALA A 392 -10.00 -3.06 -43.16
CA ALA A 392 -11.09 -3.45 -42.28
C ALA A 392 -11.00 -2.81 -40.88
N ARG A 393 -9.99 -1.99 -40.60
CA ARG A 393 -9.75 -1.40 -39.27
C ARG A 393 -10.69 -0.24 -38.98
N THR A 394 -11.70 -0.49 -38.15
CA THR A 394 -12.70 0.52 -37.74
C THR A 394 -12.40 1.17 -36.37
N ALA A 395 -11.39 0.71 -35.65
CA ALA A 395 -11.02 1.20 -34.33
C ALA A 395 -9.50 1.24 -34.15
N SER A 396 -9.04 2.26 -33.41
CA SER A 396 -7.69 2.29 -32.85
C SER A 396 -7.66 1.47 -31.55
N SER A 397 -6.51 0.90 -31.25
CA SER A 397 -6.31 -0.07 -30.16
C SER A 397 -4.84 -0.07 -29.75
N ARG A 398 -4.46 -0.95 -28.82
CA ARG A 398 -3.04 -1.20 -28.53
C ARG A 398 -2.25 -1.72 -29.74
N TYR A 399 -2.89 -2.36 -30.72
CA TYR A 399 -2.19 -3.04 -31.82
C TYR A 399 -2.27 -2.32 -33.17
N GLN A 400 -3.16 -1.34 -33.33
CA GLN A 400 -3.45 -0.73 -34.62
C GLN A 400 -4.11 0.65 -34.53
N GLU A 401 -4.04 1.39 -35.63
CA GLU A 401 -4.89 2.55 -35.89
C GLU A 401 -6.14 2.22 -36.69
N SER A 402 -7.20 3.01 -36.49
CA SER A 402 -8.36 3.02 -37.37
C SER A 402 -8.00 3.61 -38.74
N ALA A 403 -8.67 3.15 -39.80
CA ALA A 403 -8.50 3.75 -41.13
C ALA A 403 -8.89 5.24 -41.16
N ALA A 404 -9.80 5.68 -40.27
CA ALA A 404 -10.26 7.06 -40.20
C ALA A 404 -9.25 8.03 -39.57
N SER A 405 -8.31 7.54 -38.74
CA SER A 405 -7.32 8.37 -38.05
C SER A 405 -5.99 8.51 -38.81
N LEU A 406 -5.74 7.71 -39.85
CA LEU A 406 -4.44 7.69 -40.54
C LEU A 406 -3.98 9.05 -41.08
N GLY A 407 -4.91 9.89 -41.52
CA GLY A 407 -4.62 11.21 -42.09
C GLY A 407 -4.36 12.32 -41.08
N ASP A 408 -4.64 12.09 -39.80
CA ASP A 408 -4.48 13.07 -38.72
C ASP A 408 -3.68 12.47 -37.56
N PRO A 409 -2.39 12.83 -37.40
CA PRO A 409 -1.58 12.38 -36.28
C PRO A 409 -2.26 12.62 -34.92
N MET A 410 -2.96 13.74 -34.74
CA MET A 410 -3.64 14.04 -33.48
C MET A 410 -4.91 13.20 -33.27
N ALA A 411 -5.36 12.43 -34.26
CA ALA A 411 -6.48 11.49 -34.13
C ALA A 411 -6.02 10.04 -33.90
N GLN A 412 -4.72 9.76 -33.95
CA GLN A 412 -4.17 8.42 -33.74
C GLN A 412 -4.04 8.07 -32.25
N GLY A 413 -4.06 6.78 -31.95
CA GLY A 413 -3.91 6.25 -30.60
C GLY A 413 -2.47 6.00 -30.16
N TYR A 414 -1.54 5.78 -31.09
CA TYR A 414 -0.12 5.51 -30.78
C TYR A 414 0.08 4.29 -29.88
N GLY A 415 -0.74 3.24 -30.05
CA GLY A 415 -0.65 2.04 -29.22
C GLY A 415 -0.83 2.35 -27.73
N GLU A 416 -0.28 1.51 -26.86
CA GLU A 416 -0.15 1.74 -25.42
C GLU A 416 1.20 2.38 -25.14
N HIS A 417 1.35 3.63 -25.57
CA HIS A 417 2.54 4.40 -25.26
C HIS A 417 2.65 4.65 -23.76
N ILE A 418 3.89 4.60 -23.29
CA ILE A 418 4.26 4.85 -21.91
C ILE A 418 4.13 6.36 -21.64
N PHE A 419 3.58 6.72 -20.49
CA PHE A 419 3.39 8.14 -20.12
C PHE A 419 4.68 8.76 -19.59
N GLU A 420 5.45 7.99 -18.82
CA GLU A 420 6.72 8.39 -18.22
C GLU A 420 7.72 7.24 -18.38
N ALA A 421 8.86 7.52 -19.02
CA ALA A 421 9.86 6.50 -19.32
C ALA A 421 10.52 5.97 -18.04
N ILE A 422 10.80 4.67 -18.01
CA ILE A 422 11.44 4.02 -16.85
C ILE A 422 12.60 3.09 -17.26
N ASP A 423 12.97 3.11 -18.54
CA ASP A 423 14.15 2.45 -19.06
C ASP A 423 15.46 3.07 -18.53
N ALA A 424 16.57 2.36 -18.74
CA ALA A 424 17.89 2.73 -18.22
C ALA A 424 18.45 4.09 -18.68
N SER A 425 17.82 4.75 -19.67
CA SER A 425 18.18 6.07 -20.15
C SER A 425 17.31 7.21 -19.59
N SER A 426 16.25 6.90 -18.84
CA SER A 426 15.30 7.89 -18.32
C SER A 426 15.79 8.62 -17.07
N GLU A 427 15.26 9.83 -16.84
CA GLU A 427 15.55 10.61 -15.62
C GLU A 427 15.00 9.91 -14.36
N GLN A 428 13.84 9.28 -14.46
CA GLN A 428 13.24 8.51 -13.37
C GLN A 428 14.12 7.32 -12.98
N TYR A 429 14.66 6.58 -13.95
CA TYR A 429 15.57 5.46 -13.67
C TYR A 429 16.86 5.93 -13.01
N ALA A 430 17.48 7.00 -13.53
CA ALA A 430 18.70 7.57 -12.94
C ALA A 430 18.47 8.05 -11.50
N TRP A 431 17.34 8.73 -11.24
CA TRP A 431 16.95 9.14 -9.89
C TRP A 431 16.72 7.92 -8.98
N LEU A 432 16.08 6.87 -9.48
CA LEU A 432 15.85 5.64 -8.72
C LEU A 432 17.18 4.97 -8.34
N GLN A 433 18.17 4.94 -9.22
CA GLN A 433 19.50 4.40 -8.88
C GLN A 433 20.13 5.17 -7.70
N ASP A 434 20.04 6.49 -7.72
CA ASP A 434 20.55 7.34 -6.62
C ASP A 434 19.77 7.10 -5.32
N GLU A 435 18.45 6.95 -5.40
CA GLU A 435 17.58 6.67 -4.25
C GLU A 435 17.87 5.30 -3.63
N LEU A 436 18.02 4.25 -4.44
CA LEU A 436 18.33 2.90 -3.97
C LEU A 436 19.75 2.80 -3.39
N ALA A 437 20.66 3.71 -3.78
CA ALA A 437 22.00 3.83 -3.20
C ALA A 437 22.05 4.73 -1.96
N SER A 438 20.95 5.36 -1.56
CA SER A 438 20.91 6.31 -0.45
C SER A 438 21.04 5.64 0.92
N GLU A 439 21.55 6.40 1.91
CA GLU A 439 21.58 5.96 3.32
C GLU A 439 20.15 5.69 3.84
N ALA A 440 19.18 6.51 3.46
CA ALA A 440 17.78 6.34 3.88
C ALA A 440 17.19 5.00 3.42
N PHE A 441 17.54 4.55 2.22
CA PHE A 441 17.15 3.24 1.71
C PHE A 441 17.96 2.10 2.35
N ALA A 442 19.27 2.29 2.48
CA ALA A 442 20.16 1.30 3.09
C ALA A 442 19.80 1.00 4.56
N ASP A 443 19.47 2.03 5.34
CA ASP A 443 19.20 1.94 6.77
C ASP A 443 17.77 1.49 7.10
N ALA A 444 16.86 1.56 6.12
CA ALA A 444 15.47 1.15 6.33
C ALA A 444 15.36 -0.35 6.62
N ARG A 445 14.60 -0.67 7.67
CA ARG A 445 14.27 -2.05 8.04
C ARG A 445 13.44 -2.72 6.93
N TYR A 446 12.53 -1.97 6.33
CA TYR A 446 11.69 -2.39 5.22
C TYR A 446 11.87 -1.46 4.02
N ARG A 447 12.22 -2.02 2.88
CA ARG A 447 12.38 -1.32 1.61
C ARG A 447 11.22 -1.68 0.70
N VAL A 448 10.31 -0.73 0.51
CA VAL A 448 9.07 -0.93 -0.25
C VAL A 448 9.10 -0.05 -1.50
N VAL A 449 8.94 -0.67 -2.66
CA VAL A 449 8.71 0.04 -3.92
C VAL A 449 7.24 -0.12 -4.29
N MET A 450 6.60 0.98 -4.64
CA MET A 450 5.21 1.04 -5.07
C MET A 450 5.13 1.57 -6.50
N LEU A 451 4.38 0.89 -7.35
CA LEU A 451 4.25 1.20 -8.78
C LEU A 451 2.92 0.65 -9.28
N HIS A 452 2.29 1.27 -10.28
CA HIS A 452 0.98 0.79 -10.72
C HIS A 452 1.08 -0.48 -11.59
N GLU A 453 1.88 -0.45 -12.66
CA GLU A 453 2.14 -1.59 -13.54
C GLU A 453 3.46 -2.30 -13.22
N GLY A 454 3.40 -3.55 -12.75
CA GLY A 454 4.59 -4.36 -12.42
C GLY A 454 5.04 -5.32 -13.54
N PRO A 455 6.31 -5.78 -13.50
CA PRO A 455 6.85 -6.75 -14.47
C PRO A 455 6.26 -8.16 -14.31
N GLN A 456 5.67 -8.45 -13.15
CA GLN A 456 5.15 -9.76 -12.79
C GLN A 456 3.63 -9.68 -12.64
N GLY A 457 2.89 -10.58 -13.30
CA GLY A 457 1.44 -10.60 -13.15
C GLY A 457 0.71 -11.61 -14.03
N LEU A 458 -0.52 -11.93 -13.64
CA LEU A 458 -1.37 -12.89 -14.32
C LEU A 458 -2.57 -12.26 -15.04
N GLY A 459 -2.77 -10.94 -14.94
CA GLY A 459 -3.91 -10.24 -15.55
C GLY A 459 -3.76 -10.02 -17.05
N ASP A 460 -4.75 -9.37 -17.66
CA ASP A 460 -4.70 -9.07 -19.11
C ASP A 460 -3.65 -8.01 -19.41
N ASN A 461 -3.52 -7.05 -18.49
CA ASN A 461 -2.80 -5.82 -18.73
C ASN A 461 -1.28 -5.92 -18.57
N VAL A 462 -0.74 -7.10 -18.22
CA VAL A 462 0.68 -7.41 -18.43
C VAL A 462 1.02 -7.65 -19.91
N MET A 463 0.02 -7.67 -20.79
CA MET A 463 0.17 -7.65 -22.23
C MET A 463 -0.43 -6.35 -22.79
N PRO A 464 0.17 -5.75 -23.82
CA PRO A 464 1.42 -6.14 -24.47
C PRO A 464 2.62 -5.86 -23.53
N GLN A 465 3.84 -6.13 -23.98
CA GLN A 465 5.05 -5.83 -23.21
C GLN A 465 5.08 -4.35 -22.83
N PHE A 466 5.55 -4.02 -21.61
CA PHE A 466 5.73 -2.64 -21.19
C PHE A 466 6.97 -2.07 -21.88
N ALA A 467 6.76 -1.59 -23.10
CA ALA A 467 7.79 -1.13 -24.02
C ALA A 467 7.17 -0.06 -24.92
N ASP A 468 8.00 0.87 -25.40
CA ASP A 468 7.58 1.84 -26.41
C ASP A 468 6.97 1.15 -27.65
N PRO A 469 5.77 1.55 -28.10
CA PRO A 469 5.12 0.94 -29.26
C PRO A 469 5.94 1.13 -30.54
N GLN A 470 6.39 0.04 -31.16
CA GLN A 470 7.05 0.09 -32.45
C GLN A 470 6.03 0.28 -33.57
N ARG A 471 5.94 1.52 -34.06
CA ARG A 471 5.02 1.91 -35.14
C ARG A 471 5.48 1.34 -36.49
N ILE A 472 4.60 0.57 -37.13
CA ILE A 472 4.84 -0.04 -38.44
C ILE A 472 3.80 0.48 -39.42
N GLU A 473 4.27 1.20 -40.44
CA GLU A 473 3.44 1.69 -41.53
C GLU A 473 3.21 0.62 -42.59
N GLU A 474 1.96 0.39 -42.91
CA GLU A 474 1.54 -0.50 -43.99
C GLU A 474 1.17 0.36 -45.20
N ARG A 475 1.87 0.13 -46.31
CA ARG A 475 1.70 0.90 -47.55
C ARG A 475 1.27 0.00 -48.70
N ASN A 476 0.42 0.54 -49.58
CA ASN A 476 0.01 -0.16 -50.79
C ASN A 476 1.13 -0.13 -51.86
N ALA A 477 0.88 -0.73 -53.03
CA ALA A 477 1.85 -0.77 -54.13
C ALA A 477 2.21 0.60 -54.72
N THR A 478 1.37 1.62 -54.53
CA THR A 478 1.63 3.01 -54.95
C THR A 478 2.37 3.83 -53.89
N GLY A 479 2.60 3.25 -52.71
CA GLY A 479 3.30 3.89 -51.59
C GLY A 479 2.39 4.65 -50.63
N ASP A 480 1.07 4.64 -50.84
CA ASP A 480 0.13 5.32 -49.95
C ASP A 480 0.01 4.57 -48.62
N LEU A 481 -0.08 5.31 -47.52
CA LEU A 481 -0.33 4.75 -46.18
C LEU A 481 -1.75 4.18 -46.14
N ILE A 482 -1.88 2.88 -45.90
CA ILE A 482 -3.15 2.17 -45.82
C ILE A 482 -3.42 1.59 -44.42
N GLY A 483 -2.42 1.58 -43.55
CA GLY A 483 -2.54 1.11 -42.18
C GLY A 483 -1.36 1.50 -41.32
N VAL A 484 -1.59 1.51 -40.02
CA VAL A 484 -0.55 1.55 -38.99
C VAL A 484 -0.87 0.44 -38.00
N ARG A 485 0.14 -0.35 -37.65
CA ARG A 485 0.12 -1.35 -36.58
C ARG A 485 1.26 -1.12 -35.60
N TYR A 486 1.12 -1.61 -34.38
CA TYR A 486 2.12 -1.52 -33.33
C TYR A 486 2.62 -2.91 -32.92
N GLU A 487 3.93 -3.04 -32.77
CA GLU A 487 4.61 -4.20 -32.22
C GLU A 487 5.25 -3.83 -30.87
N TYR A 488 5.36 -4.79 -29.96
CA TYR A 488 5.94 -4.58 -28.63
C TYR A 488 6.96 -5.69 -28.38
N PRO A 489 8.23 -5.51 -28.79
CA PRO A 489 9.22 -6.57 -28.68
C PRO A 489 9.39 -7.05 -27.25
N ALA A 490 9.34 -8.38 -27.04
CA ALA A 490 9.55 -8.98 -25.73
C ALA A 490 10.94 -8.76 -25.14
N THR A 491 11.89 -8.28 -25.93
CA THR A 491 13.26 -7.92 -25.49
C THR A 491 13.40 -6.47 -25.06
N GLU A 492 12.35 -5.66 -25.23
CA GLU A 492 12.34 -4.21 -24.93
C GLU A 492 11.43 -3.91 -23.73
N ASN A 493 11.05 -4.93 -22.95
CA ASN A 493 10.23 -4.72 -21.75
C ASN A 493 11.05 -4.03 -20.65
N GLU A 494 10.83 -2.73 -20.46
CA GLU A 494 11.58 -1.85 -19.54
C GLU A 494 11.42 -2.32 -18.08
N LEU A 495 10.23 -2.78 -17.71
CA LEU A 495 9.98 -3.26 -16.34
C LEU A 495 10.76 -4.52 -16.03
N LEU A 496 10.91 -5.41 -17.02
CA LEU A 496 11.54 -6.71 -16.83
C LEU A 496 13.06 -6.65 -16.94
N TYR A 497 13.61 -5.88 -17.89
CA TYR A 497 15.05 -5.89 -18.17
C TYR A 497 15.82 -4.73 -17.55
N ASP A 498 15.17 -3.61 -17.26
CA ASP A 498 15.81 -2.46 -16.61
C ASP A 498 15.41 -2.39 -15.14
N LEU A 499 14.11 -2.25 -14.85
CA LEU A 499 13.63 -1.98 -13.50
C LEU A 499 13.81 -3.17 -12.54
N GLN A 500 13.33 -4.36 -12.92
CA GLN A 500 13.35 -5.51 -12.02
C GLN A 500 14.75 -5.88 -11.52
N PRO A 501 15.79 -6.03 -12.38
CA PRO A 501 17.15 -6.29 -11.92
C PRO A 501 17.66 -5.22 -10.96
N LEU A 502 17.38 -3.94 -11.23
CA LEU A 502 17.78 -2.84 -10.35
C LEU A 502 17.16 -2.96 -8.95
N LEU A 503 15.87 -3.29 -8.86
CA LEU A 503 15.18 -3.44 -7.56
C LEU A 503 15.67 -4.68 -6.80
N GLU A 504 15.88 -5.80 -7.51
CA GLU A 504 16.37 -7.04 -6.93
C GLU A 504 17.80 -6.91 -6.41
N ASP A 505 18.69 -6.25 -7.16
CA ASP A 505 20.09 -6.00 -6.78
C ASP A 505 20.19 -5.06 -5.56
N ALA A 506 19.27 -4.09 -5.45
CA ALA A 506 19.17 -3.20 -4.30
C ALA A 506 18.61 -3.90 -3.04
N GLY A 507 18.08 -5.12 -3.18
CA GLY A 507 17.47 -5.88 -2.10
C GLY A 507 16.17 -5.23 -1.61
N VAL A 508 15.32 -4.77 -2.52
CA VAL A 508 13.94 -4.37 -2.21
C VAL A 508 13.21 -5.55 -1.57
N ASP A 509 12.50 -5.30 -0.48
CA ASP A 509 11.80 -6.35 0.27
C ASP A 509 10.41 -6.65 -0.34
N LEU A 510 9.70 -5.60 -0.73
CA LEU A 510 8.36 -5.68 -1.31
C LEU A 510 8.22 -4.68 -2.47
N VAL A 511 7.76 -5.19 -3.62
CA VAL A 511 7.19 -4.40 -4.70
C VAL A 511 5.68 -4.57 -4.67
N HIS A 512 4.98 -3.46 -4.43
CA HIS A 512 3.51 -3.40 -4.31
C HIS A 512 2.92 -2.75 -5.57
N ASN A 513 2.02 -3.47 -6.26
CA ASN A 513 1.41 -3.00 -7.51
C ASN A 513 -0.10 -3.25 -7.66
N GLY A 514 -0.65 -2.73 -8.77
CA GLY A 514 -2.07 -2.82 -9.10
C GLY A 514 -2.34 -3.21 -10.56
N HIS A 515 -3.29 -2.51 -11.20
CA HIS A 515 -3.60 -2.47 -12.63
C HIS A 515 -4.35 -3.67 -13.25
N SER A 516 -4.06 -4.89 -12.80
CA SER A 516 -4.60 -6.10 -13.44
C SER A 516 -5.89 -6.62 -12.81
N HIS A 517 -6.37 -5.96 -11.74
CA HIS A 517 -7.57 -6.31 -10.99
C HIS A 517 -7.56 -7.76 -10.48
N LEU A 518 -6.45 -8.13 -9.86
CA LEU A 518 -6.20 -9.45 -9.30
C LEU A 518 -5.59 -9.34 -7.91
N TRP A 519 -5.53 -10.48 -7.26
CA TRP A 519 -4.52 -10.74 -6.26
C TRP A 519 -3.64 -11.86 -6.79
N ASN A 520 -2.32 -11.66 -6.77
CA ASN A 520 -1.30 -12.67 -7.07
C ASN A 520 0.01 -12.25 -6.38
N ARG A 521 0.90 -13.22 -6.13
CA ARG A 521 2.20 -12.97 -5.50
C ARG A 521 3.31 -13.77 -6.17
N PHE A 522 4.49 -13.19 -6.22
CA PHE A 522 5.72 -13.82 -6.71
C PHE A 522 6.86 -13.53 -5.75
N VAL A 523 7.93 -14.33 -5.83
CA VAL A 523 9.21 -14.05 -5.20
C VAL A 523 10.30 -14.17 -6.25
N SER A 524 11.23 -13.23 -6.23
CA SER A 524 12.34 -13.19 -7.17
C SER A 524 13.36 -14.30 -6.87
N ASP A 525 14.23 -14.60 -7.84
CA ASP A 525 15.26 -15.62 -7.69
C ASP A 525 16.29 -15.28 -6.60
N ASN A 526 16.41 -13.99 -6.22
CA ASN A 526 17.21 -13.56 -5.07
C ASN A 526 16.64 -14.04 -3.71
N GLY A 527 15.41 -14.55 -3.68
CA GLY A 527 14.73 -15.05 -2.47
C GLY A 527 14.27 -13.97 -1.49
N VAL A 528 14.43 -12.68 -1.83
CA VAL A 528 14.16 -11.52 -0.97
C VAL A 528 12.99 -10.71 -1.51
N THR A 529 13.03 -10.33 -2.79
CA THR A 529 12.09 -9.37 -3.36
C THR A 529 10.76 -10.04 -3.69
N ASN A 530 9.71 -9.65 -2.94
CA ASN A 530 8.34 -10.10 -3.17
C ASN A 530 7.62 -9.14 -4.11
N TRP A 531 6.91 -9.66 -5.10
CA TRP A 531 6.01 -8.89 -5.97
C TRP A 531 4.58 -9.21 -5.60
N LEU A 532 3.80 -8.20 -5.23
CA LEU A 532 2.43 -8.38 -4.74
C LEU A 532 1.47 -7.43 -5.44
N GLU A 533 0.47 -8.00 -6.11
CA GLU A 533 -0.65 -7.24 -6.67
C GLU A 533 -1.83 -7.23 -5.68
N THR A 534 -2.38 -6.05 -5.36
CA THR A 534 -3.55 -5.93 -4.45
C THR A 534 -4.73 -5.14 -5.06
N SER A 535 -4.96 -5.31 -6.36
CA SER A 535 -5.97 -4.56 -7.13
C SER A 535 -7.37 -5.19 -7.13
N ASN A 536 -7.55 -6.37 -6.51
CA ASN A 536 -8.87 -6.99 -6.41
C ASN A 536 -9.71 -6.43 -5.25
N THR A 537 -10.33 -5.27 -5.44
CA THR A 537 -11.28 -4.70 -4.46
C THR A 537 -12.68 -5.32 -4.52
N GLY A 538 -12.85 -6.45 -5.22
CA GLY A 538 -14.12 -7.07 -5.56
C GLY A 538 -14.53 -6.88 -7.01
N ASN A 539 -13.58 -6.56 -7.88
CA ASN A 539 -13.73 -6.54 -9.32
C ASN A 539 -12.45 -7.10 -9.94
N THR A 540 -12.61 -8.01 -10.90
CA THR A 540 -11.54 -8.68 -11.61
C THR A 540 -11.90 -8.90 -13.06
N TYR A 541 -10.89 -8.80 -13.94
CA TYR A 541 -11.00 -9.14 -15.35
C TYR A 541 -10.46 -10.54 -15.67
N GLY A 542 -9.95 -11.24 -14.65
CA GLY A 542 -9.51 -12.62 -14.71
C GLY A 542 -8.00 -12.79 -14.80
N ALA A 543 -7.54 -13.89 -14.22
CA ALA A 543 -6.18 -14.38 -14.36
C ALA A 543 -6.08 -15.26 -15.62
N TYR A 544 -4.94 -15.19 -16.29
CA TYR A 544 -4.65 -15.92 -17.52
C TYR A 544 -3.55 -16.92 -17.26
N HIS A 545 -3.94 -17.99 -16.56
CA HIS A 545 -3.09 -19.10 -16.16
C HIS A 545 -3.77 -20.40 -16.60
N PRO A 546 -3.04 -21.50 -16.91
CA PRO A 546 -3.66 -22.77 -17.29
C PRO A 546 -4.77 -23.24 -16.34
N LEU A 547 -4.59 -23.02 -15.02
CA LEU A 547 -5.59 -23.36 -14.01
C LEU A 547 -6.86 -22.51 -14.07
N SER A 548 -6.81 -21.29 -14.63
CA SER A 548 -8.01 -20.45 -14.80
C SER A 548 -8.86 -20.87 -16.01
N GLY A 549 -8.27 -21.62 -16.96
CA GLY A 549 -8.88 -21.97 -18.24
C GLY A 549 -9.06 -20.79 -19.20
N ARG A 550 -8.54 -19.60 -18.88
CA ARG A 550 -8.65 -18.39 -19.72
C ARG A 550 -7.37 -18.17 -20.52
N THR A 551 -7.51 -17.52 -21.67
CA THR A 551 -6.40 -17.10 -22.54
C THR A 551 -6.53 -15.62 -22.86
N ARG A 552 -5.43 -14.87 -22.78
CA ARG A 552 -5.37 -13.46 -23.15
C ARG A 552 -5.67 -13.30 -24.65
N PRO A 553 -6.33 -12.21 -25.05
CA PRO A 553 -6.43 -11.82 -26.45
C PRO A 553 -5.04 -11.43 -27.00
N VAL A 554 -4.39 -12.35 -27.69
CA VAL A 554 -3.13 -12.10 -28.42
C VAL A 554 -3.41 -11.78 -29.89
N PRO A 555 -2.67 -10.85 -30.51
CA PRO A 555 -2.88 -10.50 -31.90
C PRO A 555 -2.49 -11.66 -32.84
N PRO A 556 -3.23 -11.91 -33.93
CA PRO A 556 -2.86 -12.91 -34.94
C PRO A 556 -1.68 -12.43 -35.81
N ALA A 557 -1.29 -13.17 -36.85
CA ALA A 557 -0.44 -12.60 -37.91
C ALA A 557 -1.14 -11.37 -38.55
N PRO A 558 -0.41 -10.30 -38.94
CA PRO A 558 1.04 -10.21 -39.12
C PRO A 558 1.86 -9.78 -37.88
N TRP A 559 1.26 -9.67 -36.70
CA TRP A 559 2.02 -9.40 -35.46
C TRP A 559 2.94 -10.57 -35.11
N VAL A 560 4.07 -10.28 -34.48
CA VAL A 560 5.09 -11.30 -34.17
C VAL A 560 4.65 -12.08 -32.94
N ALA A 561 4.17 -13.31 -33.14
CA ALA A 561 3.61 -14.15 -32.08
C ALA A 561 4.54 -14.35 -30.86
N ALA A 562 5.86 -14.30 -31.05
CA ALA A 562 6.84 -14.43 -29.97
C ALA A 562 6.81 -13.27 -28.95
N ASN A 563 6.15 -12.16 -29.26
CA ASN A 563 6.02 -11.01 -28.36
C ASN A 563 4.83 -11.12 -27.39
N TYR A 564 3.94 -12.11 -27.58
CA TYR A 564 2.65 -12.14 -26.91
C TYR A 564 2.36 -13.48 -26.24
N TRP A 565 1.92 -13.43 -24.98
CA TRP A 565 1.64 -14.61 -24.17
C TRP A 565 0.14 -14.75 -23.89
N ALA A 566 -0.45 -15.82 -24.40
CA ALA A 566 -1.86 -16.14 -24.15
C ALA A 566 -2.12 -16.57 -22.70
N GLN A 567 -1.12 -17.12 -22.00
CA GLN A 567 -1.23 -17.59 -20.62
C GLN A 567 0.11 -17.45 -19.89
N ASN A 568 0.08 -17.66 -18.58
CA ASN A 568 1.19 -17.57 -17.64
C ASN A 568 1.64 -16.12 -17.39
N ASN A 569 2.61 -16.00 -16.50
CA ASN A 569 3.28 -14.75 -16.21
C ASN A 569 4.39 -14.49 -17.26
N PRO A 570 4.28 -13.41 -18.07
CA PRO A 570 5.32 -13.08 -19.03
C PRO A 570 6.62 -12.62 -18.39
N GLY A 571 6.59 -12.15 -17.13
CA GLY A 571 7.76 -11.76 -16.35
C GLY A 571 8.63 -12.94 -15.89
N GLY A 572 8.20 -14.19 -16.13
CA GLY A 572 9.03 -15.38 -15.95
C GLY A 572 9.02 -16.01 -14.55
N LEU A 573 8.57 -15.29 -13.51
CA LEU A 573 8.47 -15.86 -12.16
C LEU A 573 7.23 -16.77 -12.02
N GLU A 574 7.37 -17.83 -11.21
CA GLU A 574 6.27 -18.74 -10.89
C GLU A 574 5.33 -18.09 -9.85
N PRO A 575 4.02 -18.03 -10.09
CA PRO A 575 3.07 -17.45 -9.15
C PRO A 575 2.90 -18.33 -7.90
N ILE A 576 2.82 -17.69 -6.73
CA ILE A 576 2.74 -18.37 -5.44
C ILE A 576 1.28 -18.66 -5.07
N VAL A 577 1.01 -19.90 -4.68
CA VAL A 577 -0.27 -20.30 -4.09
C VAL A 577 -0.39 -19.70 -2.67
N PRO A 578 -1.51 -19.02 -2.34
CA PRO A 578 -1.77 -18.53 -0.99
C PRO A 578 -1.53 -19.61 0.07
N ASN A 579 -0.78 -19.31 1.12
CA ASN A 579 -0.28 -20.33 2.05
C ASN A 579 -1.17 -20.62 3.28
N VAL A 580 -2.22 -19.82 3.53
CA VAL A 580 -3.12 -20.02 4.67
C VAL A 580 -4.43 -20.68 4.24
N ALA A 581 -5.14 -20.06 3.30
CA ALA A 581 -6.43 -20.54 2.83
C ALA A 581 -6.59 -20.29 1.32
N PRO A 582 -5.86 -21.02 0.46
CA PRO A 582 -5.94 -20.84 -0.98
C PRO A 582 -7.32 -21.24 -1.51
N PHE A 583 -7.80 -20.49 -2.49
CA PHE A 583 -8.98 -20.88 -3.26
C PHE A 583 -8.65 -22.09 -4.14
N VAL A 584 -9.62 -22.98 -4.31
CA VAL A 584 -9.48 -24.17 -5.16
C VAL A 584 -10.34 -24.05 -6.41
N GLY A 585 -9.80 -24.53 -7.53
CA GLY A 585 -10.50 -24.66 -8.79
C GLY A 585 -11.58 -25.75 -8.74
N THR A 586 -12.37 -25.86 -9.81
CA THR A 586 -13.40 -26.90 -9.94
C THR A 586 -12.84 -28.32 -10.00
N ASP A 587 -11.56 -28.45 -10.32
CA ASP A 587 -10.76 -29.68 -10.32
C ASP A 587 -10.11 -29.99 -8.96
N GLY A 588 -10.32 -29.11 -7.96
CA GLY A 588 -9.75 -29.23 -6.62
C GLY A 588 -8.31 -28.70 -6.49
N GLN A 589 -7.72 -28.12 -7.55
CA GLN A 589 -6.36 -27.60 -7.49
C GLN A 589 -6.32 -26.20 -6.83
N PRO A 590 -5.41 -25.96 -5.86
CA PRO A 590 -5.17 -24.63 -5.34
C PRO A 590 -4.77 -23.64 -6.45
N GLN A 591 -5.31 -22.43 -6.38
CA GLN A 591 -5.10 -21.37 -7.38
C GLN A 591 -4.12 -20.33 -6.84
N PRO A 592 -3.11 -19.90 -7.62
CA PRO A 592 -2.15 -18.88 -7.19
C PRO A 592 -2.64 -17.44 -7.45
N PHE A 593 -3.96 -17.25 -7.52
CA PHE A 593 -4.59 -15.97 -7.76
C PHE A 593 -6.01 -15.91 -7.19
N VAL A 594 -6.51 -14.70 -6.97
CA VAL A 594 -7.93 -14.44 -6.68
C VAL A 594 -8.58 -13.72 -7.85
N GLN A 595 -9.54 -14.38 -8.51
CA GLN A 595 -10.27 -13.87 -9.67
C GLN A 595 -11.80 -13.99 -9.54
N ASN A 596 -12.36 -13.59 -8.39
CA ASN A 596 -13.79 -13.65 -8.13
C ASN A 596 -14.36 -12.27 -7.75
N ASN A 597 -15.37 -11.80 -8.48
CA ASN A 597 -16.07 -10.54 -8.24
C ASN A 597 -16.95 -10.54 -6.98
N ASP A 598 -17.15 -11.69 -6.35
CA ASP A 598 -17.83 -11.79 -5.07
C ASP A 598 -16.84 -11.65 -3.88
N LEU A 599 -15.53 -11.58 -4.14
CA LEU A 599 -14.50 -11.48 -3.11
C LEU A 599 -13.86 -10.09 -3.12
N ALA A 600 -14.02 -9.34 -2.03
CA ALA A 600 -13.21 -8.16 -1.77
C ALA A 600 -11.91 -8.59 -1.06
N VAL A 601 -10.75 -8.33 -1.67
CA VAL A 601 -9.43 -8.69 -1.13
C VAL A 601 -8.72 -7.43 -0.63
N PHE A 602 -8.14 -7.48 0.56
CA PHE A 602 -7.39 -6.37 1.14
C PHE A 602 -6.18 -6.88 1.92
N THR A 603 -5.12 -6.06 1.99
CA THR A 603 -3.84 -6.46 2.57
C THR A 603 -3.39 -5.46 3.63
N GLY A 604 -2.89 -5.98 4.75
CA GLY A 604 -2.23 -5.19 5.79
C GLY A 604 -0.76 -5.58 5.92
N PHE A 605 0.09 -4.59 6.21
CA PHE A 605 1.49 -4.77 6.54
C PHE A 605 1.74 -4.27 7.97
N ASP A 606 2.04 -5.20 8.88
CA ASP A 606 2.41 -4.90 10.26
C ASP A 606 3.94 -4.77 10.35
N THR A 607 4.43 -3.55 10.54
CA THR A 607 5.88 -3.27 10.61
C THR A 607 6.51 -3.72 11.93
N GLY A 608 5.71 -3.99 12.97
CA GLY A 608 6.20 -4.55 14.21
C GLY A 608 6.70 -5.98 14.01
N SER A 609 5.84 -6.83 13.45
CA SER A 609 6.14 -8.23 13.14
C SER A 609 6.86 -8.44 11.79
N GLY A 610 6.77 -7.49 10.87
CA GLY A 610 7.27 -7.62 9.50
C GLY A 610 6.35 -8.44 8.61
N LEU A 611 5.11 -8.71 9.04
CA LEU A 611 4.18 -9.57 8.31
C LEU A 611 3.28 -8.79 7.36
N VAL A 612 3.27 -9.21 6.10
CA VAL A 612 2.27 -8.84 5.11
C VAL A 612 1.19 -9.92 5.12
N THR A 613 -0.07 -9.53 5.37
CA THR A 613 -1.21 -10.44 5.51
C THR A 613 -2.33 -10.01 4.58
N THR A 614 -2.77 -10.91 3.69
CA THR A 614 -3.91 -10.69 2.81
C THR A 614 -5.15 -11.39 3.33
N TYR A 615 -6.26 -10.67 3.31
CA TYR A 615 -7.60 -11.14 3.68
C TYR A 615 -8.52 -11.18 2.47
N ALA A 616 -9.43 -12.14 2.45
CA ALA A 616 -10.55 -12.19 1.51
C ALA A 616 -11.88 -12.13 2.24
N PHE A 617 -12.77 -11.26 1.78
CA PHE A 617 -14.13 -11.10 2.28
C PHE A 617 -15.14 -11.43 1.18
N ASN A 618 -16.03 -12.39 1.43
CA ASN A 618 -17.09 -12.73 0.50
C ASN A 618 -18.31 -11.84 0.74
N VAL A 619 -18.58 -10.93 -0.20
CA VAL A 619 -19.69 -9.96 -0.09
C VAL A 619 -21.07 -10.62 -0.19
N LYS A 620 -21.16 -11.90 -0.60
CA LYS A 620 -22.40 -12.68 -0.62
C LYS A 620 -22.77 -13.28 0.73
N THR A 621 -21.82 -13.36 1.66
CA THR A 621 -21.99 -13.90 3.01
C THR A 621 -21.51 -12.86 4.03
N PRO A 622 -22.18 -11.70 4.11
CA PRO A 622 -21.71 -10.54 4.87
C PRO A 622 -21.59 -10.78 6.39
N GLU A 623 -22.26 -11.81 6.90
CA GLU A 623 -22.18 -12.28 8.29
C GLU A 623 -20.92 -13.08 8.61
N VAL A 624 -20.17 -13.52 7.60
CA VAL A 624 -18.91 -14.26 7.76
C VAL A 624 -17.75 -13.27 7.79
N ALA A 625 -16.90 -13.39 8.81
CA ALA A 625 -15.73 -12.54 8.93
C ALA A 625 -14.73 -12.78 7.78
N PRO A 626 -13.93 -11.77 7.40
CA PRO A 626 -12.85 -11.95 6.43
C PRO A 626 -11.88 -13.06 6.87
N VAL A 627 -11.37 -13.82 5.90
CA VAL A 627 -10.42 -14.92 6.13
C VAL A 627 -9.03 -14.54 5.65
N VAL A 628 -8.00 -14.88 6.41
CA VAL A 628 -6.61 -14.77 5.93
C VAL A 628 -6.39 -15.81 4.84
N ILE A 629 -5.91 -15.38 3.66
CA ILE A 629 -5.62 -16.27 2.54
C ILE A 629 -4.12 -16.49 2.35
N ASP A 630 -3.29 -15.49 2.62
CA ASP A 630 -1.83 -15.53 2.47
C ASP A 630 -1.15 -14.68 3.55
N GLN A 631 0.03 -15.11 3.99
CA GLN A 631 0.86 -14.38 4.94
C GLN A 631 2.34 -14.65 4.69
N PHE A 632 3.16 -13.60 4.65
CA PHE A 632 4.62 -13.74 4.52
C PHE A 632 5.35 -12.62 5.27
N GLY A 633 6.58 -12.91 5.68
CA GLY A 633 7.47 -11.94 6.33
C GLY A 633 8.34 -11.23 5.29
N ILE A 634 8.59 -9.94 5.52
CA ILE A 634 9.55 -9.14 4.76
C ILE A 634 10.51 -8.40 5.69
N GLY A 635 11.51 -7.75 5.11
CA GLY A 635 12.42 -6.88 5.83
C GLY A 635 13.57 -7.60 6.50
N ARG A 636 14.52 -6.79 6.96
CA ARG A 636 15.69 -7.27 7.69
C ARG A 636 15.36 -7.41 9.18
N PRO A 637 16.03 -8.32 9.90
CA PRO A 637 16.12 -8.20 11.34
C PRO A 637 16.63 -6.80 11.67
N ALA A 638 16.04 -6.13 12.66
CA ALA A 638 16.51 -4.81 13.09
C ALA A 638 18.03 -4.85 13.31
N SER A 639 18.77 -3.92 12.70
CA SER A 639 20.22 -3.81 12.87
C SER A 639 20.51 -3.65 14.36
N GLY A 640 21.25 -4.61 14.92
CA GLY A 640 21.49 -4.68 16.36
C GLY A 640 22.40 -3.55 16.84
N GLU A 641 21.82 -2.58 17.55
CA GLU A 641 22.35 -2.22 18.87
C GLU A 641 21.56 -3.04 19.90
N GLY A 642 22.27 -3.79 20.73
CA GLY A 642 21.63 -4.59 21.77
C GLY A 642 20.84 -3.70 22.72
N ILE A 643 19.55 -3.96 22.90
CA ILE A 643 18.75 -3.26 23.89
C ILE A 643 17.91 -4.23 24.73
N GLU A 644 18.00 -3.94 26.02
CA GLU A 644 17.24 -4.36 27.18
C GLU A 644 15.72 -4.22 26.99
N LEU A 645 14.95 -5.17 27.51
CA LEU A 645 13.52 -4.96 27.74
C LEU A 645 13.19 -5.31 29.20
N ALA A 646 12.97 -4.27 30.00
CA ALA A 646 12.28 -4.35 31.27
C ALA A 646 10.77 -4.13 31.05
N VAL A 647 9.93 -4.91 31.74
CA VAL A 647 8.50 -4.61 31.87
C VAL A 647 8.02 -4.92 33.28
N THR A 648 7.27 -4.00 33.85
CA THR A 648 6.42 -4.23 35.03
C THR A 648 4.98 -4.04 34.58
N VAL A 649 4.17 -5.09 34.66
CA VAL A 649 2.72 -5.05 34.40
C VAL A 649 2.00 -5.74 35.56
N ALA A 650 0.96 -5.08 36.06
CA ALA A 650 0.05 -5.62 37.07
C ALA A 650 -1.26 -6.09 36.41
N GLY A 651 -1.74 -7.27 36.83
CA GLY A 651 -3.16 -7.66 36.74
C GLY A 651 -3.52 -8.85 35.83
N GLU A 652 -3.34 -10.07 36.37
CA GLU A 652 -4.10 -11.32 36.12
C GLU A 652 -3.96 -12.09 34.78
N SER A 653 -3.05 -13.08 34.83
CA SER A 653 -3.06 -14.47 34.32
C SER A 653 -3.61 -14.80 32.91
N ALA A 654 -2.73 -14.65 31.91
CA ALA A 654 -2.80 -15.32 30.60
C ALA A 654 -2.37 -16.82 30.68
N PRO A 655 -2.73 -17.67 29.69
CA PRO A 655 -2.11 -18.98 29.53
C PRO A 655 -0.59 -18.79 29.43
N GLY A 656 0.19 -19.39 30.33
CA GLY A 656 1.63 -19.10 30.44
C GLY A 656 2.41 -19.26 29.12
N GLU A 657 3.66 -18.85 29.11
CA GLU A 657 4.51 -18.72 27.91
C GLU A 657 5.79 -19.56 28.00
N LEU A 658 6.41 -19.85 26.85
CA LEU A 658 7.78 -20.36 26.75
C LEU A 658 8.68 -19.18 26.36
N VAL A 659 9.59 -18.80 27.25
CA VAL A 659 10.58 -17.74 27.06
C VAL A 659 11.97 -18.34 27.14
N TRP A 660 12.91 -17.83 26.36
CA TRP A 660 14.31 -18.18 26.51
C TRP A 660 15.21 -16.96 26.30
N THR A 661 16.34 -16.92 26.98
CA THR A 661 17.32 -15.84 26.94
C THR A 661 18.74 -16.41 26.92
N VAL A 662 19.66 -15.74 26.21
CA VAL A 662 21.10 -15.97 26.36
C VAL A 662 21.61 -15.03 27.44
N ASP A 663 22.19 -15.58 28.50
CA ASP A 663 22.54 -14.86 29.73
C ASP A 663 23.75 -13.91 29.53
N ASP A 664 24.68 -14.26 28.63
CA ASP A 664 25.80 -13.41 28.20
C ASP A 664 25.91 -13.42 26.67
N LYS A 665 25.89 -12.23 26.06
CA LYS A 665 25.91 -12.04 24.61
C LYS A 665 27.28 -11.64 24.07
N SER A 666 28.31 -11.65 24.93
CA SER A 666 29.69 -11.43 24.51
C SER A 666 30.12 -12.49 23.49
N PRO A 667 30.94 -12.15 22.48
CA PRO A 667 31.50 -13.15 21.57
C PRO A 667 32.17 -14.27 22.35
N VAL A 668 31.80 -15.52 22.07
CA VAL A 668 32.47 -16.68 22.67
C VAL A 668 33.88 -16.76 22.08
N ASP A 669 34.87 -16.41 22.90
CA ASP A 669 36.28 -16.54 22.53
C ASP A 669 36.75 -17.97 22.80
N LEU A 670 37.05 -18.72 21.73
CA LEU A 670 37.62 -20.08 21.83
C LEU A 670 39.13 -20.05 22.11
N GLY A 671 39.73 -18.86 22.23
CA GLY A 671 41.15 -18.67 22.43
C GLY A 671 41.99 -18.94 21.17
N THR A 672 43.30 -19.08 21.36
CA THR A 672 44.23 -19.45 20.30
C THR A 672 44.28 -20.96 20.16
N ALA A 673 44.03 -21.50 18.96
CA ALA A 673 44.12 -22.93 18.73
C ALA A 673 45.56 -23.45 18.96
N GLU A 674 45.71 -24.47 19.82
CA GLU A 674 47.00 -25.05 20.18
C GLU A 674 47.24 -26.37 19.43
N GLY A 675 48.51 -26.75 19.27
CA GLY A 675 48.88 -27.99 18.58
C GLY A 675 48.47 -29.24 19.37
N ALA A 676 47.63 -30.08 18.76
CA ALA A 676 47.14 -31.34 19.33
C ALA A 676 47.62 -32.55 18.50
N GLY A 677 48.90 -32.54 18.10
CA GLY A 677 49.50 -33.58 17.26
C GLY A 677 49.29 -33.32 15.77
N ASP A 678 48.22 -33.88 15.19
CA ASP A 678 47.91 -33.83 13.74
C ASP A 678 46.83 -32.79 13.37
N HIS A 679 46.40 -31.95 14.32
CA HIS A 679 45.42 -30.86 14.16
C HIS A 679 45.68 -29.74 15.18
N LEU A 680 45.00 -28.61 15.01
CA LEU A 680 44.92 -27.55 16.01
C LEU A 680 43.57 -27.63 16.73
N ARG A 681 43.59 -27.36 18.03
CA ARG A 681 42.43 -27.48 18.92
C ARG A 681 42.20 -26.19 19.67
N ALA A 682 40.95 -25.72 19.68
CA ALA A 682 40.48 -24.60 20.50
C ALA A 682 39.23 -25.02 21.28
N GLU A 683 39.15 -24.60 22.55
CA GLU A 683 38.07 -24.94 23.46
C GLU A 683 37.42 -23.67 23.99
N GLY A 684 36.11 -23.72 24.16
CA GLY A 684 35.36 -22.65 24.84
C GLY A 684 34.09 -23.19 25.44
N ALA A 685 33.31 -22.31 26.05
CA ALA A 685 32.00 -22.66 26.60
C ALA A 685 30.96 -21.70 26.05
N LEU A 686 29.81 -22.23 25.66
CA LEU A 686 28.65 -21.43 25.30
C LEU A 686 28.12 -20.72 26.54
N ALA A 687 27.75 -19.44 26.37
CA ALA A 687 27.04 -18.71 27.41
C ALA A 687 25.77 -19.46 27.83
N ALA A 688 25.42 -19.33 29.11
CA ALA A 688 24.23 -19.95 29.65
C ALA A 688 22.97 -19.47 28.91
N ILE A 689 22.06 -20.38 28.59
CA ILE A 689 20.78 -20.09 27.97
C ILE A 689 19.68 -20.47 28.97
N THR A 690 19.02 -19.46 29.52
CA THR A 690 17.88 -19.66 30.41
C THR A 690 16.63 -19.93 29.59
N VAL A 691 15.91 -21.01 29.89
CA VAL A 691 14.60 -21.34 29.30
C VAL A 691 13.57 -21.38 30.43
N THR A 692 12.48 -20.64 30.28
CA THR A 692 11.35 -20.60 31.22
C THR A 692 10.09 -21.05 30.50
N ASP A 693 9.50 -22.17 30.92
CA ASP A 693 8.21 -22.63 30.41
C ASP A 693 7.15 -22.56 31.53
N THR A 694 6.17 -21.69 31.36
CA THR A 694 5.03 -21.51 32.26
C THR A 694 3.70 -21.95 31.65
N ARG A 695 3.72 -22.47 30.40
CA ARG A 695 2.52 -22.89 29.66
C ARG A 695 1.74 -23.93 30.43
N SER A 696 0.44 -23.67 30.63
CA SER A 696 -0.43 -24.47 31.49
C SER A 696 -0.64 -25.91 31.02
N THR A 697 -0.41 -26.18 29.73
CA THR A 697 -0.53 -27.51 29.11
C THR A 697 0.80 -28.26 29.00
N SER A 698 1.93 -27.64 29.42
CA SER A 698 3.28 -28.20 29.34
C SER A 698 3.57 -28.95 28.02
N PRO A 699 3.41 -28.33 26.84
CA PRO A 699 3.78 -28.97 25.57
C PRO A 699 5.30 -29.18 25.50
N ALA A 700 5.78 -30.03 24.58
CA ALA A 700 7.21 -30.26 24.45
C ALA A 700 7.94 -28.98 23.98
N TRP A 701 9.21 -28.80 24.34
CA TRP A 701 10.04 -27.73 23.80
C TRP A 701 11.45 -28.23 23.49
N SER A 702 12.15 -27.55 22.58
CA SER A 702 13.55 -27.83 22.25
C SER A 702 14.30 -26.56 21.85
N VAL A 703 15.56 -26.46 22.29
CA VAL A 703 16.52 -25.44 21.85
C VAL A 703 17.57 -26.13 20.98
N THR A 704 17.80 -25.62 19.77
CA THR A 704 18.80 -26.13 18.80
C THR A 704 19.80 -25.04 18.46
N GLY A 705 20.99 -25.43 18.01
CA GLY A 705 22.00 -24.52 17.48
C GLY A 705 22.61 -24.99 16.16
N THR A 706 22.99 -24.02 15.33
CA THR A 706 23.79 -24.17 14.10
C THR A 706 24.85 -23.09 14.03
N VAL A 707 25.94 -23.37 13.31
CA VAL A 707 27.03 -22.42 13.08
C VAL A 707 27.31 -22.34 11.59
N ASP A 708 27.45 -21.11 11.11
CA ASP A 708 27.84 -20.83 9.72
C ASP A 708 29.33 -21.14 9.49
N GLU A 709 29.80 -20.90 8.26
CA GLU A 709 31.22 -20.95 7.95
C GLU A 709 31.98 -19.86 8.74
N PHE A 710 33.14 -20.24 9.29
CA PHE A 710 34.05 -19.30 9.92
C PHE A 710 34.80 -18.51 8.86
N THR A 711 34.77 -17.19 8.95
CA THR A 711 35.42 -16.28 8.00
C THR A 711 36.52 -15.47 8.67
N SER A 712 37.62 -15.25 7.95
CA SER A 712 38.69 -14.33 8.36
C SER A 712 38.50 -12.96 7.73
N GLY A 713 39.14 -11.93 8.31
CA GLY A 713 39.15 -10.57 7.73
C GLY A 713 39.82 -10.47 6.35
N SER A 714 40.53 -11.51 5.90
CA SER A 714 41.15 -11.65 4.58
C SER A 714 40.33 -12.49 3.60
N GLY A 715 39.14 -12.98 4.00
CA GLY A 715 38.23 -13.75 3.14
C GLY A 715 38.48 -15.27 3.08
N GLU A 716 39.43 -15.79 3.88
CA GLU A 716 39.63 -17.24 4.02
C GLU A 716 38.53 -17.86 4.90
N MET A 717 38.17 -19.12 4.64
CA MET A 717 37.03 -19.81 5.26
C MET A 717 37.42 -21.12 5.96
N LEU A 718 36.75 -21.44 7.07
CA LEU A 718 36.79 -22.75 7.74
C LEU A 718 35.38 -23.28 7.95
N GLY A 719 35.22 -24.58 7.69
CA GLY A 719 33.96 -25.32 7.83
C GLY A 719 33.27 -25.14 9.18
N GLY A 720 31.99 -24.75 9.20
CA GLY A 720 31.18 -24.76 10.43
C GLY A 720 31.08 -26.16 11.06
N HIS A 721 31.20 -27.21 10.22
CA HIS A 721 31.25 -28.62 10.63
C HIS A 721 32.48 -28.97 11.51
N LEU A 722 33.49 -28.12 11.57
CA LEU A 722 34.69 -28.35 12.38
C LEU A 722 34.47 -28.05 13.87
N LEU A 723 33.39 -27.33 14.20
CA LEU A 723 32.97 -27.06 15.57
C LEU A 723 32.01 -28.16 16.05
N GLY A 724 32.40 -28.87 17.11
CA GLY A 724 31.54 -29.77 17.89
C GLY A 724 31.11 -29.13 19.21
N TRP A 725 30.13 -29.74 19.87
CA TRP A 725 29.74 -29.32 21.21
C TRP A 725 29.29 -30.48 22.12
N THR A 726 29.32 -30.26 23.42
CA THR A 726 28.77 -31.17 24.42
C THR A 726 27.73 -30.42 25.27
N PRO A 727 26.43 -30.56 24.95
CA PRO A 727 25.37 -29.89 25.69
C PRO A 727 25.23 -30.35 27.14
N GLN A 728 24.80 -29.43 28.01
CA GLN A 728 24.65 -29.64 29.45
C GLN A 728 23.44 -28.86 29.99
N VAL A 729 22.84 -29.38 31.06
CA VAL A 729 21.88 -28.63 31.90
C VAL A 729 22.67 -28.04 33.07
N LEU A 730 22.85 -26.73 33.06
CA LEU A 730 23.62 -26.00 34.08
C LEU A 730 22.81 -25.82 35.37
N VAL A 731 21.52 -25.49 35.23
CA VAL A 731 20.56 -25.39 36.34
C VAL A 731 19.34 -26.24 36.00
N PRO A 732 19.04 -27.31 36.75
CA PRO A 732 17.86 -28.15 36.51
C PRO A 732 16.55 -27.39 36.71
N GLY A 733 15.59 -27.64 35.84
CA GLY A 733 14.20 -27.18 35.93
C GLY A 733 13.51 -27.34 34.58
N ALA A 734 12.26 -26.90 34.45
CA ALA A 734 11.47 -26.98 33.21
C ALA A 734 11.43 -28.41 32.56
N GLY A 735 11.71 -29.47 33.32
CA GLY A 735 11.92 -30.85 32.82
C GLY A 735 12.99 -31.00 31.75
N ALA A 736 13.99 -30.11 31.74
CA ALA A 736 15.02 -30.04 30.73
C ALA A 736 15.95 -31.26 30.73
N MET A 737 16.30 -31.70 29.52
CA MET A 737 17.29 -32.72 29.22
C MET A 737 18.30 -32.16 28.21
N ALA A 738 19.60 -32.36 28.47
CA ALA A 738 20.64 -31.99 27.53
C ALA A 738 20.53 -32.80 26.22
N GLY A 739 20.93 -32.18 25.11
CA GLY A 739 21.12 -32.86 23.84
C GLY A 739 22.26 -33.88 23.85
N ALA A 740 22.39 -34.65 22.77
CA ALA A 740 23.52 -35.57 22.61
C ALA A 740 24.79 -34.77 22.23
N PRO A 741 25.98 -35.20 22.69
CA PRO A 741 27.24 -34.62 22.22
C PRO A 741 27.37 -34.74 20.70
N VAL A 742 27.84 -33.68 20.05
CA VAL A 742 28.10 -33.62 18.61
C VAL A 742 29.60 -33.48 18.40
N ALA A 743 30.20 -34.52 17.83
CA ALA A 743 31.62 -34.51 17.50
C ALA A 743 31.90 -33.58 16.31
N SER A 744 33.11 -33.02 16.26
CA SER A 744 33.62 -32.29 15.10
C SER A 744 33.62 -33.20 13.86
N GLY A 745 33.42 -32.60 12.68
CA GLY A 745 33.59 -33.31 11.41
C GLY A 745 35.01 -33.80 11.18
N ARG A 746 36.02 -33.28 11.88
CA ARG A 746 37.39 -33.81 11.83
C ARG A 746 37.50 -35.23 12.40
N THR A 747 36.68 -35.56 13.39
CA THR A 747 36.61 -36.87 14.05
C THR A 747 35.46 -37.74 13.50
N GLY A 748 34.84 -37.32 12.39
CA GLY A 748 33.77 -38.05 11.69
C GLY A 748 32.36 -37.71 12.15
N GLY A 749 32.18 -36.66 12.97
CA GLY A 749 30.86 -36.11 13.32
C GLY A 749 30.30 -35.19 12.24
N THR A 750 29.12 -34.61 12.50
CA THR A 750 28.52 -33.60 11.61
C THR A 750 28.96 -32.18 11.97
N GLY A 751 29.55 -31.98 13.14
CA GLY A 751 29.71 -30.65 13.73
C GLY A 751 28.41 -29.87 13.79
N LEU A 752 28.53 -28.55 13.92
CA LEU A 752 27.39 -27.64 14.05
C LEU A 752 26.97 -26.96 12.74
N SER A 753 27.48 -27.39 11.58
CA SER A 753 26.93 -26.97 10.27
C SER A 753 25.54 -27.53 9.99
N THR A 754 25.02 -28.41 10.85
CA THR A 754 23.66 -28.94 10.82
C THR A 754 23.00 -28.74 12.18
N PRO A 755 21.68 -28.45 12.26
CA PRO A 755 21.01 -28.21 13.54
C PRO A 755 21.20 -29.35 14.53
N ALA A 756 21.73 -29.01 15.71
CA ALA A 756 21.90 -29.93 16.83
C ALA A 756 21.10 -29.45 18.04
N VAL A 757 20.55 -30.38 18.82
CA VAL A 757 19.80 -30.04 20.04
C VAL A 757 20.77 -29.67 21.16
N LEU A 758 20.56 -28.50 21.77
CA LEU A 758 21.23 -28.06 23.00
C LEU A 758 20.49 -28.61 24.23
N GLY A 759 19.17 -28.44 24.27
CA GLY A 759 18.33 -28.99 25.33
C GLY A 759 16.88 -29.12 24.91
N ARG A 760 16.12 -29.99 25.58
CA ARG A 760 14.70 -30.21 25.30
C ARG A 760 13.94 -30.65 26.54
N ALA A 761 12.63 -30.51 26.54
CA ALA A 761 11.75 -31.21 27.47
C ALA A 761 10.58 -31.88 26.74
N PRO A 762 10.12 -33.06 27.19
CA PRO A 762 8.94 -33.70 26.63
C PRO A 762 7.65 -32.98 27.02
N SER A 763 6.53 -33.33 26.37
CA SER A 763 5.22 -32.89 26.83
C SER A 763 4.90 -33.49 28.21
N GLY A 764 4.23 -32.71 29.06
CA GLY A 764 3.95 -33.04 30.46
C GLY A 764 5.09 -32.74 31.43
N HIS A 765 6.11 -31.98 31.00
CA HIS A 765 7.23 -31.58 31.85
C HIS A 765 6.80 -30.63 32.98
N GLU A 766 7.60 -30.58 34.04
CA GLU A 766 7.39 -29.63 35.15
C GLU A 766 7.56 -28.19 34.66
N ARG A 767 6.60 -27.31 34.96
CA ARG A 767 6.73 -25.88 34.63
C ARG A 767 7.82 -25.24 35.50
N GLY A 768 8.55 -24.29 34.94
CA GLY A 768 9.62 -23.58 35.65
C GLY A 768 10.70 -23.09 34.72
N SER A 769 11.87 -22.76 35.28
CA SER A 769 13.03 -22.27 34.54
C SER A 769 14.19 -23.25 34.64
N THR A 770 14.95 -23.40 33.56
CA THR A 770 16.20 -24.15 33.47
C THR A 770 17.28 -23.26 32.87
N SER A 771 18.54 -23.62 33.07
CA SER A 771 19.66 -23.04 32.32
C SER A 771 20.42 -24.13 31.56
N LEU A 772 20.71 -23.90 30.29
CA LEU A 772 21.41 -24.80 29.37
C LEU A 772 22.78 -24.20 29.02
N GLY A 773 23.75 -25.05 28.72
CA GLY A 773 25.07 -24.62 28.22
C GLY A 773 25.69 -25.72 27.37
N ALA A 774 26.86 -25.46 26.80
CA ALA A 774 27.62 -26.48 26.09
C ALA A 774 29.12 -26.18 26.14
N ASP A 775 29.95 -27.22 26.27
CA ASP A 775 31.37 -27.11 25.97
C ASP A 775 31.55 -27.14 24.44
N LEU A 776 32.32 -26.21 23.90
CA LEU A 776 32.60 -26.07 22.48
C LEU A 776 34.02 -26.58 22.18
N LEU A 777 34.15 -27.34 21.11
CA LEU A 777 35.42 -27.89 20.66
C LEU A 777 35.59 -27.67 19.15
N LEU A 778 36.54 -26.81 18.79
CA LEU A 778 36.92 -26.56 17.40
C LEU A 778 38.20 -27.35 17.08
N GLU A 779 38.14 -28.20 16.06
CA GLU A 779 39.28 -29.00 15.60
C GLU A 779 39.57 -28.70 14.12
N VAL A 780 40.68 -28.02 13.83
CA VAL A 780 41.04 -27.59 12.48
C VAL A 780 42.33 -28.28 11.98
N PRO A 781 42.48 -28.54 10.67
CA PRO A 781 43.71 -29.11 10.12
C PRO A 781 44.98 -28.27 10.41
N VAL A 782 46.16 -28.91 10.50
CA VAL A 782 47.44 -28.22 10.75
C VAL A 782 47.88 -27.29 9.61
N ASP A 783 47.31 -27.46 8.41
CA ASP A 783 47.52 -26.63 7.23
C ASP A 783 46.41 -25.58 7.05
N ALA A 784 45.53 -25.40 8.04
CA ALA A 784 44.52 -24.35 8.04
C ALA A 784 45.17 -22.95 7.95
N PRO A 785 44.54 -21.98 7.25
CA PRO A 785 45.11 -20.65 7.13
C PRO A 785 45.23 -19.94 8.49
N THR A 786 46.25 -19.09 8.64
CA THR A 786 46.53 -18.39 9.90
C THR A 786 45.81 -17.06 9.96
N GLY A 787 44.96 -16.85 10.96
CA GLY A 787 44.25 -15.59 11.15
C GLY A 787 43.21 -15.68 12.25
N ARG A 788 42.55 -14.55 12.55
CA ARG A 788 41.34 -14.54 13.38
C ARG A 788 40.15 -14.92 12.50
N PHE A 789 39.41 -15.93 12.94
CA PHE A 789 38.18 -16.38 12.28
C PHE A 789 36.98 -16.10 13.18
N THR A 790 35.87 -15.69 12.58
CA THR A 790 34.59 -15.44 13.27
C THR A 790 33.47 -16.14 12.53
N ALA A 791 32.51 -16.71 13.27
CA ALA A 791 31.29 -17.30 12.74
C ALA A 791 30.10 -16.86 13.61
N THR A 792 28.91 -16.92 13.04
CA THR A 792 27.66 -16.70 13.78
C THR A 792 27.08 -18.05 14.19
N MET A 793 26.74 -18.19 15.48
CA MET A 793 25.94 -19.30 15.97
C MET A 793 24.49 -18.87 16.09
N THR A 794 23.61 -19.55 15.36
CA THR A 794 22.16 -19.33 15.42
C THR A 794 21.56 -20.31 16.42
N ILE A 795 20.90 -19.79 17.45
CA ILE A 795 20.13 -20.58 18.43
C ILE A 795 18.64 -20.41 18.13
N THR A 796 17.90 -21.51 18.07
CA THR A 796 16.47 -21.54 17.80
C THR A 796 15.76 -22.31 18.89
N ALA A 797 14.69 -21.75 19.46
CA ALA A 797 13.79 -22.47 20.35
C ALA A 797 12.47 -22.79 19.63
N LEU A 798 11.99 -24.01 19.79
CA LEU A 798 10.69 -24.49 19.33
C LEU A 798 9.86 -24.86 20.57
N GLY A 799 8.61 -24.40 20.62
CA GLY A 799 7.70 -24.60 21.74
C GLY A 799 6.32 -25.04 21.29
#